data_AF-A0A8C9X1S9-F1
#
_entry.id   AF-A0A8C9X1S9-F1
#
_cell.length_a   1.000
_cell.length_b   1.000
_cell.length_c   1.000
_cell.angle_alpha   90.00
_cell.angle_beta   90.00
_cell.angle_gamma   90.00
#
_symmetry.space_group_name_H-M   'P 1'
#
loop_
_entity.id
_entity.type
_entity.pdbx_description
1 polymer ?
#
loop_
_entity_poly.entity_id
_entity_poly.type
_entity_poly.pdbx_seq_one_letter_code
_entity_poly.pdbx_strand_id
1 'polypeptide(L)'
;MCTYKGCLTSPTTSNPPPPATRNVPLSHPGPEAMSLLHQRLLLAEEEAEALIQDMGALGVPRDQILGSAQRIYATQHPVSPLKMRWVLGDEGILWQQCDSLVSRVCRMESLLQTLKLTIFRLETERELDPSHTAHLKQQLAELQQESQEEYQASRREVMKLRDRLQQAYQERDEARTEVQMLGETVEIATAAKMDVALAAKELKIVKLEMSQKLIEMKEQMRQESARSDEAMISHSELLQRVEEMERVVEMERRQVHCKRAHRVIRMCKQQLTCCLPLASQALLLRSDCQVLQVQVQTSRQQLEEEKDRGRQLEEHCQELKEQTAMKDSLVAELKTELKAERSRVVKQLQERDLQLEAARRNIQTELHVALTDKVSLQLELEKLEGEHAQLVQRSSIAQETAVTQREQLERTIERLRGELSTAKKEEAAMRKDLEGSKHELCLVVTKLEGERSSLESQLSEAKQEMVSLSSALQSQQVENRRLMGHKISELEALQGVCGSAGAVASQTLESILASNTSLQLNSRNLQQKLGGREQELATLKTDRLQAQREIRKHQEEVEKLQRLLTSTHSKNNKAKALDTAKVDNKRLALSLEQAVLINSSLHSKLEQARDQHQATITLRDEELREARTKISHLSEELGTIKQQTKEDYESSMKTLHREISELKMTVKDSSNGSSHLSRANQELRRRVSELEWLVSKQKACIRQQQDNSQKVEVLRKREAEWERWTSTIQRWEDKRELAHIAAGSKPVRTRLTTQSH
;
A
#
# COMPACT_ATOMS: atom_id res chain seq x y z
N MET A 1 -44.25 67.89 -15.20
CA MET A 1 -44.97 68.06 -16.48
C MET A 1 -46.22 67.20 -16.44
N CYS A 2 -47.35 67.74 -16.94
CA CYS A 2 -48.70 67.16 -17.07
C CYS A 2 -49.43 66.85 -15.75
N THR A 3 -50.29 67.69 -15.14
CA THR A 3 -51.60 68.32 -15.50
C THR A 3 -52.77 67.37 -15.75
N TYR A 4 -53.75 67.35 -14.83
CA TYR A 4 -55.21 67.23 -15.04
C TYR A 4 -55.90 67.75 -13.75
N LYS A 5 -56.43 68.99 -13.67
CA LYS A 5 -57.82 69.42 -13.99
C LYS A 5 -58.86 68.35 -13.58
N GLY A 6 -59.82 68.53 -12.68
CA GLY A 6 -60.51 69.72 -12.14
C GLY A 6 -62.02 69.53 -12.37
N CYS A 7 -62.85 69.71 -11.34
CA CYS A 7 -64.23 70.25 -11.45
C CYS A 7 -64.89 70.35 -10.07
N LEU A 8 -65.10 71.60 -9.64
CA LEU A 8 -66.04 72.02 -8.62
C LEU A 8 -67.39 72.25 -9.30
N THR A 9 -68.46 71.65 -8.78
CA THR A 9 -69.82 72.13 -8.98
C THR A 9 -70.61 71.96 -7.69
N SER A 10 -70.87 73.08 -7.02
CA SER A 10 -71.97 73.24 -6.08
C SER A 10 -73.30 73.10 -6.83
N PRO A 11 -74.38 72.70 -6.14
CA PRO A 11 -75.63 73.43 -6.30
C PRO A 11 -76.21 73.88 -4.97
N THR A 12 -76.86 75.02 -5.10
CA THR A 12 -77.46 75.89 -4.10
C THR A 12 -78.88 75.43 -3.77
N THR A 13 -79.29 75.69 -2.52
CA THR A 13 -80.66 75.99 -2.06
C THR A 13 -81.76 74.94 -2.21
N SER A 14 -82.17 74.40 -1.06
CA SER A 14 -83.55 74.57 -0.56
C SER A 14 -83.59 74.27 0.94
N ASN A 15 -83.75 75.30 1.78
CA ASN A 15 -84.10 75.14 3.19
C ASN A 15 -85.53 74.58 3.29
N PRO A 16 -85.75 73.43 3.94
CA PRO A 16 -87.05 73.09 4.49
C PRO A 16 -87.16 73.66 5.93
N PRO A 17 -88.38 73.95 6.41
CA PRO A 17 -88.61 74.54 7.72
C PRO A 17 -88.27 73.53 8.83
N PRO A 18 -87.99 74.00 10.06
CA PRO A 18 -87.64 73.11 11.16
C PRO A 18 -88.83 72.19 11.46
N PRO A 19 -88.64 70.86 11.61
CA PRO A 19 -89.72 70.03 12.11
C PRO A 19 -89.92 70.41 13.57
N ALA A 20 -91.17 70.73 13.88
CA ALA A 20 -91.66 70.92 15.23
C ALA A 20 -91.11 69.83 16.15
N THR A 21 -90.55 70.26 17.28
CA THR A 21 -90.30 69.44 18.47
C THR A 21 -91.58 68.74 18.88
N ARG A 22 -91.82 67.59 18.27
CA ARG A 22 -92.77 66.60 18.73
C ARG A 22 -92.07 65.95 19.93
N ASN A 23 -92.49 66.35 21.13
CA ASN A 23 -92.19 65.63 22.36
C ASN A 23 -92.68 64.19 22.18
N VAL A 24 -91.78 63.32 21.73
CA VAL A 24 -91.89 61.88 21.89
C VAL A 24 -91.27 61.61 23.26
N PRO A 25 -92.01 61.03 24.22
CA PRO A 25 -91.39 60.46 25.40
C PRO A 25 -90.60 59.23 24.93
N LEU A 26 -89.32 59.42 24.60
CA LEU A 26 -88.40 58.32 24.33
C LEU A 26 -87.88 57.85 25.68
N SER A 27 -88.59 56.84 26.17
CA SER A 27 -88.21 55.78 27.08
C SER A 27 -86.75 55.79 27.51
N HIS A 28 -86.57 55.75 28.83
CA HIS A 28 -85.33 55.44 29.52
C HIS A 28 -84.49 54.39 28.76
N PRO A 29 -83.16 54.56 28.62
CA PRO A 29 -82.29 53.42 28.38
C PRO A 29 -82.46 52.53 29.60
N GLY A 30 -83.27 51.47 29.46
CA GLY A 30 -83.46 50.53 30.55
C GLY A 30 -82.10 49.96 30.98
N PRO A 31 -82.00 49.42 32.20
CA PRO A 31 -80.81 48.69 32.67
C PRO A 31 -80.28 47.66 31.66
N GLU A 32 -81.19 47.11 30.85
CA GLU A 32 -80.91 46.15 29.78
C GLU A 32 -80.08 46.74 28.61
N ALA A 33 -80.37 47.96 28.14
CA ALA A 33 -79.63 48.59 27.04
C ALA A 33 -78.17 48.92 27.45
N MET A 34 -77.99 49.31 28.71
CA MET A 34 -76.68 49.57 29.29
C MET A 34 -75.88 48.30 29.55
N SER A 35 -76.55 47.23 29.98
CA SER A 35 -75.94 45.91 30.10
C SER A 35 -75.48 45.37 28.74
N LEU A 36 -76.28 45.59 27.69
CA LEU A 36 -75.95 45.18 26.33
C LEU A 36 -74.75 45.96 25.77
N LEU A 37 -74.64 47.27 26.01
CA LEU A 37 -73.47 48.05 25.62
C LEU A 37 -72.20 47.63 26.36
N HIS A 38 -72.30 47.34 27.65
CA HIS A 38 -71.18 46.83 28.44
C HIS A 38 -70.72 45.44 27.94
N GLN A 39 -71.66 44.54 27.63
CA GLN A 39 -71.35 43.22 27.07
C GLN A 39 -70.69 43.32 25.69
N ARG A 40 -71.17 44.21 24.81
CA ARG A 40 -70.53 44.46 23.51
C ARG A 40 -69.12 45.03 23.65
N LEU A 41 -68.87 45.85 24.67
CA LEU A 41 -67.55 46.37 24.95
C LEU A 41 -66.58 45.28 25.42
N LEU A 42 -67.03 44.37 26.29
CA LEU A 42 -66.21 43.24 26.75
C LEU A 42 -65.84 42.31 25.59
N LEU A 43 -66.81 41.96 24.74
CA LEU A 43 -66.54 41.17 23.54
C LEU A 43 -65.57 41.87 22.58
N ALA A 44 -65.69 43.19 22.42
CA ALA A 44 -64.77 43.98 21.61
C ALA A 44 -63.35 44.03 22.20
N GLU A 45 -63.22 44.02 23.54
CA GLU A 45 -61.94 43.95 24.24
C GLU A 45 -61.27 42.59 24.08
N GLU A 46 -62.04 41.50 24.17
CA GLU A 46 -61.56 40.14 23.91
C GLU A 46 -61.13 39.94 22.46
N GLU A 47 -61.92 40.43 21.49
CA GLU A 47 -61.57 40.40 20.06
C GLU A 47 -60.29 41.19 19.77
N ALA A 48 -60.09 42.34 20.42
CA ALA A 48 -58.89 43.15 20.21
C ALA A 48 -57.65 42.44 20.75
N GLU A 49 -57.75 41.78 21.89
CA GLU A 49 -56.67 41.01 22.49
C GLU A 49 -56.31 39.78 21.64
N ALA A 50 -57.30 39.09 21.07
CA ALA A 50 -57.07 37.99 20.13
C ALA A 50 -56.30 38.46 18.88
N LEU A 51 -56.71 39.58 18.28
CA LEU A 51 -56.02 40.15 17.11
C LEU A 51 -54.57 40.59 17.42
N ILE A 52 -54.30 41.07 18.64
CA ILE A 52 -52.93 41.40 19.08
C ILE A 52 -52.06 40.14 19.15
N GLN A 53 -52.62 39.00 19.60
CA GLN A 53 -51.90 37.72 19.63
C GLN A 53 -51.60 37.21 18.22
N ASP A 54 -52.55 37.31 17.30
CA ASP A 54 -52.37 36.91 15.89
C ASP A 54 -51.28 37.75 15.20
N MET A 55 -51.23 39.06 15.46
CA MET A 55 -50.13 39.92 14.99
C MET A 55 -48.77 39.51 15.56
N GLY A 56 -48.73 39.00 16.79
CA GLY A 56 -47.53 38.45 17.40
C GLY A 56 -47.01 37.21 16.68
N ALA A 57 -47.91 36.33 16.23
CA ALA A 57 -47.55 35.16 15.41
C ALA A 57 -47.02 35.54 14.02
N LEU A 58 -47.40 36.71 13.51
CA LEU A 58 -46.86 37.32 12.28
C LEU A 58 -45.51 38.06 12.51
N GLY A 59 -44.94 37.98 13.71
CA GLY A 59 -43.61 38.50 14.04
C GLY A 59 -43.58 39.96 14.51
N VAL A 60 -44.73 40.59 14.79
CA VAL A 60 -44.80 41.96 15.31
C VAL A 60 -44.83 41.97 16.84
N PRO A 61 -43.84 42.56 17.52
CA PRO A 61 -43.79 42.57 18.98
C PRO A 61 -44.90 43.44 19.60
N ARG A 62 -45.46 42.95 20.72
CA ARG A 62 -46.61 43.54 21.44
C ARG A 62 -46.46 45.03 21.75
N ASP A 63 -45.23 45.46 22.06
CA ASP A 63 -44.90 46.84 22.42
C ASP A 63 -45.05 47.81 21.24
N GLN A 64 -44.85 47.31 20.02
CA GLN A 64 -44.96 48.11 18.80
C GLN A 64 -46.44 48.33 18.42
N ILE A 65 -47.30 47.34 18.71
CA ILE A 65 -48.75 47.37 18.45
C ILE A 65 -49.44 48.37 19.38
N LEU A 66 -49.13 48.33 20.67
CA LEU A 66 -49.68 49.25 21.67
C LEU A 66 -49.13 50.68 21.54
N GLY A 67 -47.86 50.82 21.12
CA GLY A 67 -47.22 52.12 20.90
C GLY A 67 -47.79 52.92 19.72
N SER A 68 -48.34 52.26 18.69
CA SER A 68 -49.05 52.94 17.59
C SER A 68 -50.38 53.56 18.01
N ALA A 69 -51.12 52.92 18.92
CA ALA A 69 -52.43 53.41 19.40
C ALA A 69 -52.29 54.62 20.34
N GLN A 70 -51.16 54.75 21.03
CA GLN A 70 -50.90 55.80 22.03
C GLN A 70 -50.66 57.21 21.45
N ARG A 71 -50.54 57.34 20.12
CA ARG A 71 -50.29 58.64 19.48
C ARG A 71 -51.54 59.54 19.40
N ILE A 72 -52.71 59.05 19.79
CA ILE A 72 -53.98 59.77 19.72
C ILE A 72 -54.69 59.64 21.09
N TYR A 73 -54.56 60.68 21.92
CA TYR A 73 -55.17 60.90 23.25
C TYR A 73 -54.47 60.25 24.46
N ALA A 74 -53.81 61.11 25.23
CA ALA A 74 -53.14 60.80 26.49
C ALA A 74 -54.14 60.80 27.66
N THR A 75 -54.88 59.71 27.87
CA THR A 75 -55.29 59.24 29.20
C THR A 75 -55.97 57.88 29.11
N GLN A 76 -55.45 56.91 29.87
CA GLN A 76 -55.95 55.54 30.14
C GLN A 76 -55.46 54.41 29.20
N HIS A 77 -54.96 53.35 29.82
CA HIS A 77 -54.54 52.09 29.19
C HIS A 77 -55.71 51.44 28.42
N PRO A 78 -55.51 51.06 27.14
CA PRO A 78 -56.48 50.24 26.43
C PRO A 78 -56.34 48.78 26.88
N VAL A 79 -57.47 48.08 27.02
CA VAL A 79 -57.57 46.66 27.38
C VAL A 79 -57.33 46.30 28.87
N SER A 80 -57.72 47.17 29.79
CA SER A 80 -57.94 46.73 31.18
C SER A 80 -59.43 46.46 31.39
N PRO A 81 -59.84 45.24 31.81
CA PRO A 81 -61.25 44.87 31.98
C PRO A 81 -61.96 45.82 32.93
N LEU A 82 -63.06 46.43 32.50
CA LEU A 82 -63.88 47.27 33.37
C LEU A 82 -64.58 46.43 34.44
N LYS A 83 -64.30 46.72 35.72
CA LYS A 83 -65.18 46.33 36.83
C LYS A 83 -66.09 47.50 37.17
N MET A 84 -67.33 47.47 36.70
CA MET A 84 -68.34 48.50 36.97
C MET A 84 -69.19 48.11 38.19
N ARG A 85 -69.42 49.03 39.13
CA ARG A 85 -70.31 48.82 40.28
C ARG A 85 -71.55 49.71 40.12
N TRP A 86 -72.72 49.10 40.03
CA TRP A 86 -74.00 49.79 39.88
C TRP A 86 -74.45 50.41 41.21
N VAL A 87 -74.77 51.70 41.21
CA VAL A 87 -75.41 52.38 42.35
C VAL A 87 -76.70 53.01 41.83
N LEU A 88 -77.84 52.59 42.39
CA LEU A 88 -79.14 53.19 42.08
C LEU A 88 -79.26 54.53 42.82
N GLY A 89 -79.47 55.61 42.07
CA GLY A 89 -80.02 56.85 42.64
C GLY A 89 -79.37 58.16 42.19
N ASP A 90 -79.19 58.39 40.89
CA ASP A 90 -79.23 59.76 40.31
C ASP A 90 -79.31 59.67 38.77
N GLU A 91 -80.28 60.36 38.14
CA GLU A 91 -80.48 60.33 36.68
C GLU A 91 -79.34 61.00 35.91
N GLY A 92 -78.67 62.00 36.51
CA GLY A 92 -77.53 62.68 35.90
C GLY A 92 -76.26 61.83 35.84
N ILE A 93 -76.06 60.95 36.83
CA ILE A 93 -74.89 60.06 36.93
C ILE A 93 -75.02 58.91 35.92
N LEU A 94 -76.23 58.39 35.71
CA LEU A 94 -76.48 57.34 34.72
C LEU A 94 -76.18 57.81 33.29
N TRP A 95 -76.55 59.03 32.91
CA TRP A 95 -76.23 59.58 31.59
C TRP A 95 -74.72 59.77 31.36
N GLN A 96 -73.98 60.23 32.36
CA GLN A 96 -72.51 60.31 32.25
C GLN A 96 -71.87 58.92 32.12
N GLN A 97 -72.43 57.89 32.77
CA GLN A 97 -71.98 56.51 32.61
C GLN A 97 -72.31 55.97 31.21
N CYS A 98 -73.49 56.26 30.65
CA CYS A 98 -73.85 55.97 29.26
C CYS A 98 -72.87 56.61 28.28
N ASP A 99 -72.59 57.90 28.45
CA ASP A 99 -71.74 58.66 27.53
C ASP A 99 -70.27 58.18 27.57
N SER A 100 -69.78 57.81 28.76
CA SER A 100 -68.47 57.18 28.95
C SER A 100 -68.37 55.79 28.30
N LEU A 101 -69.42 54.97 28.44
CA LEU A 101 -69.50 53.64 27.83
C LEU A 101 -69.54 53.74 26.30
N VAL A 102 -70.40 54.60 25.74
CA VAL A 102 -70.49 54.81 24.28
C VAL A 102 -69.15 55.35 23.74
N SER A 103 -68.55 56.33 24.41
CA SER A 103 -67.24 56.87 24.03
C SER A 103 -66.14 55.80 24.04
N ARG A 104 -66.17 54.85 24.98
CA ARG A 104 -65.19 53.75 25.04
C ARG A 104 -65.45 52.68 23.97
N VAL A 105 -66.72 52.35 23.70
CA VAL A 105 -67.10 51.44 22.61
C VAL A 105 -66.63 51.99 21.26
N CYS A 106 -66.85 53.27 20.96
CA CYS A 106 -66.38 53.89 19.71
C CYS A 106 -64.85 53.88 19.57
N ARG A 107 -64.11 54.05 20.69
CA ARG A 107 -62.64 53.93 20.69
C ARG A 107 -62.18 52.49 20.43
N MET A 108 -62.83 51.52 21.07
CA MET A 108 -62.49 50.10 20.90
C MET A 108 -62.78 49.64 19.46
N GLU A 109 -63.90 50.08 18.89
CA GLU A 109 -64.25 49.79 17.49
C GLU A 109 -63.23 50.38 16.51
N SER A 110 -62.77 51.61 16.76
CA SER A 110 -61.71 52.24 15.95
C SER A 110 -60.37 51.50 16.06
N LEU A 111 -60.02 51.00 17.25
CA LEU A 111 -58.83 50.20 17.47
C LEU A 111 -58.92 48.84 16.76
N LEU A 112 -60.05 48.13 16.92
CA LEU A 112 -60.32 46.87 16.24
C LEU A 112 -60.21 47.00 14.73
N GLN A 113 -60.78 48.05 14.16
CA GLN A 113 -60.70 48.27 12.71
C GLN A 113 -59.26 48.53 12.25
N THR A 114 -58.48 49.24 13.06
CA THR A 114 -57.06 49.48 12.78
C THR A 114 -56.26 48.17 12.83
N LEU A 115 -56.47 47.36 13.88
CA LEU A 115 -55.81 46.06 14.05
C LEU A 115 -56.14 45.08 12.92
N LYS A 116 -57.43 45.00 12.54
CA LYS A 116 -57.89 44.17 11.41
C LYS A 116 -57.22 44.59 10.09
N LEU A 117 -57.11 45.90 9.82
CA LEU A 117 -56.43 46.39 8.62
C LEU A 117 -54.92 46.13 8.64
N THR A 118 -54.26 46.21 9.80
CA THR A 118 -52.82 45.92 9.90
C THR A 118 -52.51 44.44 9.73
N ILE A 119 -53.33 43.55 10.30
CA ILE A 119 -53.19 42.10 10.09
C ILE A 119 -53.34 41.78 8.61
N PHE A 120 -54.40 42.28 7.98
CA PHE A 120 -54.63 42.06 6.56
C PHE A 120 -53.46 42.55 5.69
N ARG A 121 -52.85 43.70 6.02
CA ARG A 121 -51.64 44.20 5.32
C ARG A 121 -50.43 43.29 5.50
N LEU A 122 -50.19 42.79 6.71
CA LEU A 122 -49.05 41.90 6.98
C LEU A 122 -49.23 40.53 6.34
N GLU A 123 -50.44 40.00 6.38
CA GLU A 123 -50.78 38.74 5.71
C GLU A 123 -50.66 38.88 4.20
N THR A 124 -51.14 39.98 3.62
CA THR A 124 -50.95 40.25 2.20
C THR A 124 -49.49 40.49 1.83
N GLU A 125 -48.69 41.19 2.64
CA GLU A 125 -47.24 41.33 2.42
C GLU A 125 -46.52 39.97 2.47
N ARG A 126 -46.89 39.09 3.41
CA ARG A 126 -46.37 37.72 3.52
C ARG A 126 -46.74 36.86 2.31
N GLU A 127 -47.94 37.04 1.77
CA GLU A 127 -48.42 36.32 0.58
C GLU A 127 -47.91 36.93 -0.74
N LEU A 128 -47.57 38.23 -0.76
CA LEU A 128 -47.10 38.97 -1.92
C LEU A 128 -45.57 38.93 -2.11
N ASP A 129 -44.80 38.32 -1.19
CA ASP A 129 -43.40 37.91 -1.42
C ASP A 129 -43.20 36.37 -1.55
N PRO A 130 -43.88 35.70 -2.53
CA PRO A 130 -43.66 34.28 -2.80
C PRO A 130 -42.23 33.99 -3.26
N SER A 131 -41.55 34.99 -3.82
CA SER A 131 -40.16 34.92 -4.28
C SER A 131 -39.18 34.61 -3.16
N HIS A 132 -39.25 35.31 -2.02
CA HIS A 132 -38.33 35.08 -0.91
C HIS A 132 -38.59 33.72 -0.23
N THR A 133 -39.85 33.36 -0.04
CA THR A 133 -40.23 32.08 0.56
C THR A 133 -39.88 30.90 -0.35
N ALA A 134 -40.03 31.03 -1.67
CA ALA A 134 -39.61 30.01 -2.63
C ALA A 134 -38.09 29.86 -2.67
N HIS A 135 -37.34 30.97 -2.62
CA HIS A 135 -35.88 30.94 -2.60
C HIS A 135 -35.31 30.24 -1.37
N LEU A 136 -35.84 30.51 -0.16
CA LEU A 136 -35.41 29.83 1.05
C LEU A 136 -35.75 28.33 1.04
N LYS A 137 -36.92 27.95 0.54
CA LYS A 137 -37.29 26.54 0.36
C LYS A 137 -36.37 25.84 -0.64
N GLN A 138 -36.00 26.53 -1.71
CA GLN A 138 -35.07 26.01 -2.71
C GLN A 138 -33.65 25.85 -2.13
N GLN A 139 -33.12 26.85 -1.42
CA GLN A 139 -31.82 26.74 -0.74
C GLN A 139 -31.79 25.59 0.27
N LEU A 140 -32.89 25.37 1.00
CA LEU A 140 -32.97 24.27 1.96
C LEU A 140 -33.02 22.90 1.27
N ALA A 141 -33.69 22.81 0.11
CA ALA A 141 -33.71 21.60 -0.72
C ALA A 141 -32.34 21.32 -1.36
N GLU A 142 -31.65 22.36 -1.84
CA GLU A 142 -30.28 22.26 -2.40
C GLU A 142 -29.29 21.78 -1.33
N LEU A 143 -29.30 22.38 -0.14
CA LEU A 143 -28.46 21.93 0.99
C LEU A 143 -28.78 20.50 1.44
N GLN A 144 -30.05 20.10 1.42
CA GLN A 144 -30.44 18.72 1.72
C GLN A 144 -29.91 17.75 0.65
N GLN A 145 -30.02 18.11 -0.63
CA GLN A 145 -29.53 17.29 -1.73
C GLN A 145 -28.00 17.15 -1.67
N GLU A 146 -27.27 18.24 -1.48
CA GLU A 146 -25.81 18.21 -1.33
C GLU A 146 -25.39 17.33 -0.16
N SER A 147 -26.02 17.46 1.01
CA SER A 147 -25.72 16.62 2.18
C SER A 147 -25.93 15.12 1.90
N GLN A 148 -26.93 14.78 1.08
CA GLN A 148 -27.23 13.41 0.72
C GLN A 148 -26.26 12.87 -0.35
N GLU A 149 -25.87 13.70 -1.31
CA GLU A 149 -24.85 13.37 -2.30
C GLU A 149 -23.47 13.15 -1.66
N GLU A 150 -23.09 14.00 -0.70
CA GLU A 150 -21.88 13.84 0.11
C GLU A 150 -21.90 12.56 0.95
N TYR A 151 -23.04 12.22 1.56
CA TYR A 151 -23.20 10.96 2.28
C TYR A 151 -23.04 9.74 1.34
N GLN A 152 -23.63 9.80 0.15
CA GLN A 152 -23.48 8.73 -0.85
C GLN A 152 -22.07 8.65 -1.44
N ALA A 153 -21.39 9.78 -1.62
CA ALA A 153 -19.99 9.83 -2.03
C ALA A 153 -19.09 9.21 -0.95
N SER A 154 -19.28 9.60 0.31
CA SER A 154 -18.55 9.05 1.47
C SER A 154 -18.76 7.54 1.59
N ARG A 155 -20.00 7.06 1.40
CA ARG A 155 -20.31 5.62 1.41
C ARG A 155 -19.59 4.86 0.28
N ARG A 156 -19.52 5.44 -0.92
CA ARG A 156 -18.78 4.86 -2.06
C ARG A 156 -17.28 4.81 -1.78
N GLU A 157 -16.71 5.87 -1.20
CA GLU A 157 -15.30 5.89 -0.81
C GLU A 157 -14.98 4.86 0.28
N VAL A 158 -15.84 4.70 1.29
CA VAL A 158 -15.68 3.64 2.31
C VAL A 158 -15.68 2.25 1.67
N MET A 159 -16.53 2.01 0.66
CA MET A 159 -16.57 0.73 -0.05
C MET A 159 -15.27 0.50 -0.84
N LYS A 160 -14.81 1.49 -1.60
CA LYS A 160 -13.51 1.43 -2.31
C LYS A 160 -12.33 1.18 -1.38
N LEU A 161 -12.31 1.82 -0.20
CA LEU A 161 -11.25 1.65 0.79
C LEU A 161 -11.29 0.25 1.41
N ARG A 162 -12.48 -0.32 1.65
CA ARG A 162 -12.62 -1.71 2.09
C ARG A 162 -12.12 -2.70 1.06
N ASP A 163 -12.46 -2.49 -0.22
CA ASP A 163 -12.01 -3.37 -1.30
C ASP A 163 -10.48 -3.31 -1.43
N ARG A 164 -9.89 -2.10 -1.38
CA ARG A 164 -8.42 -1.93 -1.37
C ARG A 164 -7.76 -2.60 -0.16
N LEU A 165 -8.36 -2.49 1.02
CA LEU A 165 -7.84 -3.13 2.23
C LEU A 165 -7.87 -4.66 2.09
N GLN A 166 -8.96 -5.20 1.54
CA GLN A 166 -9.11 -6.63 1.34
C GLN A 166 -8.14 -7.17 0.29
N GLN A 167 -7.94 -6.42 -0.80
CA GLN A 167 -6.93 -6.74 -1.80
C GLN A 167 -5.52 -6.72 -1.19
N ALA A 168 -5.19 -5.71 -0.39
CA ALA A 168 -3.89 -5.66 0.30
C ALA A 168 -3.68 -6.83 1.27
N TYR A 169 -4.75 -7.34 1.91
CA TYR A 169 -4.67 -8.56 2.72
C TYR A 169 -4.38 -9.80 1.88
N GLN A 170 -5.03 -9.94 0.72
CA GLN A 170 -4.78 -11.05 -0.20
C GLN A 170 -3.35 -11.03 -0.73
N GLU A 171 -2.89 -9.88 -1.22
CA GLU A 171 -1.51 -9.69 -1.72
C GLU A 171 -0.47 -9.98 -0.61
N ARG A 172 -0.76 -9.58 0.63
CA ARG A 172 0.11 -9.91 1.78
C ARG A 172 0.16 -11.41 2.04
N ASP A 173 -0.98 -12.10 1.95
CA ASP A 173 -1.04 -13.54 2.23
C ASP A 173 -0.39 -14.35 1.09
N GLU A 174 -0.52 -13.90 -0.17
CA GLU A 174 0.22 -14.43 -1.33
C GLU A 174 1.74 -14.20 -1.18
N ALA A 175 2.17 -12.99 -0.80
CA ALA A 175 3.58 -12.73 -0.54
C ALA A 175 4.13 -13.61 0.60
N ARG A 176 3.32 -13.95 1.61
CA ARG A 176 3.72 -14.85 2.70
C ARG A 176 3.92 -16.28 2.21
N THR A 177 3.05 -16.79 1.35
CA THR A 177 3.22 -18.14 0.79
C THR A 177 4.44 -18.20 -0.13
N GLU A 178 4.69 -17.15 -0.93
CA GLU A 178 5.91 -17.04 -1.73
C GLU A 178 7.18 -17.02 -0.87
N VAL A 179 7.20 -16.26 0.22
CA VAL A 179 8.33 -16.24 1.17
C VAL A 179 8.55 -17.62 1.79
N GLN A 180 7.50 -18.36 2.13
CA GLN A 180 7.62 -19.73 2.62
C GLN A 180 8.21 -20.67 1.57
N MET A 181 7.69 -20.62 0.33
CA MET A 181 8.21 -21.41 -0.78
C MET A 181 9.68 -21.10 -1.06
N LEU A 182 10.06 -19.82 -1.07
CA LEU A 182 11.45 -19.41 -1.22
C LEU A 182 12.30 -19.90 -0.03
N GLY A 183 11.79 -19.83 1.19
CA GLY A 183 12.43 -20.41 2.38
C GLY A 183 12.76 -21.90 2.21
N GLU A 184 11.78 -22.70 1.79
CA GLU A 184 11.96 -24.14 1.53
C GLU A 184 13.00 -24.39 0.43
N THR A 185 12.97 -23.61 -0.67
CA THR A 185 13.97 -23.76 -1.74
C THR A 185 15.38 -23.42 -1.28
N VAL A 186 15.53 -22.39 -0.43
CA VAL A 186 16.82 -22.02 0.16
C VAL A 186 17.30 -23.11 1.10
N GLU A 187 16.44 -23.67 1.95
CA GLU A 187 16.79 -24.80 2.82
C GLU A 187 17.29 -26.00 1.99
N ILE A 188 16.57 -26.38 0.93
CA ILE A 188 16.99 -27.46 0.01
C ILE A 188 18.33 -27.14 -0.64
N ALA A 189 18.53 -25.92 -1.15
CA ALA A 189 19.78 -25.51 -1.77
C ALA A 189 20.95 -25.50 -0.77
N THR A 190 20.70 -25.10 0.49
CA THR A 190 21.72 -25.13 1.55
C THR A 190 22.10 -26.55 1.91
N ALA A 191 21.14 -27.48 2.01
CA ALA A 191 21.40 -28.90 2.23
C ALA A 191 22.24 -29.49 1.10
N ALA A 192 21.86 -29.26 -0.16
CA ALA A 192 22.62 -29.72 -1.33
C ALA A 192 24.05 -29.15 -1.34
N LYS A 193 24.24 -27.88 -0.96
CA LYS A 193 25.57 -27.27 -0.83
C LYS A 193 26.41 -27.95 0.26
N MET A 194 25.80 -28.35 1.37
CA MET A 194 26.48 -29.11 2.42
C MET A 194 26.91 -30.49 1.92
N ASP A 195 26.05 -31.20 1.18
CA ASP A 195 26.36 -32.51 0.60
C ASP A 195 27.52 -32.42 -0.40
N VAL A 196 27.53 -31.41 -1.28
CA VAL A 196 28.64 -31.16 -2.21
C VAL A 196 29.94 -30.85 -1.45
N ALA A 197 29.87 -30.10 -0.35
CA ALA A 197 31.03 -29.81 0.47
C ALA A 197 31.57 -31.06 1.18
N LEU A 198 30.69 -31.98 1.61
CA LEU A 198 31.08 -33.27 2.18
C LEU A 198 31.73 -34.16 1.11
N ALA A 199 31.11 -34.32 -0.06
CA ALA A 199 31.68 -35.07 -1.18
C ALA A 199 33.06 -34.51 -1.61
N ALA A 200 33.23 -33.18 -1.60
CA ALA A 200 34.52 -32.55 -1.87
C ALA A 200 35.59 -32.86 -0.81
N LYS A 201 35.20 -33.01 0.47
CA LYS A 201 36.12 -33.45 1.54
C LYS A 201 36.49 -34.92 1.36
N GLU A 202 35.54 -35.79 1.04
CA GLU A 202 35.80 -37.20 0.75
C GLU A 202 36.75 -37.36 -0.46
N LEU A 203 36.53 -36.62 -1.54
CA LEU A 203 37.44 -36.62 -2.69
C LEU A 203 38.85 -36.14 -2.35
N LYS A 204 39.00 -35.19 -1.41
CA LYS A 204 40.33 -34.79 -0.91
C LYS A 204 41.03 -35.91 -0.16
N ILE A 205 40.29 -36.68 0.65
CA ILE A 205 40.83 -37.85 1.37
C ILE A 205 41.28 -38.91 0.37
N VAL A 206 40.42 -39.28 -0.59
CA VAL A 206 40.76 -40.26 -1.64
C VAL A 206 41.97 -39.81 -2.46
N LYS A 207 42.06 -38.52 -2.80
CA LYS A 207 43.23 -37.96 -3.51
C LYS A 207 44.52 -38.14 -2.70
N LEU A 208 44.49 -37.89 -1.39
CA LEU A 208 45.64 -38.06 -0.51
C LEU A 208 46.06 -39.54 -0.47
N GLU A 209 45.11 -40.45 -0.28
CA GLU A 209 45.38 -41.89 -0.28
C GLU A 209 45.97 -42.39 -1.61
N MET A 210 45.43 -41.94 -2.75
CA MET A 210 45.98 -42.26 -4.06
C MET A 210 47.39 -41.70 -4.25
N SER A 211 47.64 -40.47 -3.79
CA SER A 211 48.97 -39.86 -3.87
C SER A 211 50.00 -40.62 -3.02
N GLN A 212 49.60 -41.10 -1.85
CA GLN A 212 50.43 -41.94 -0.99
C GLN A 212 50.75 -43.28 -1.67
N LYS A 213 49.76 -43.97 -2.24
CA LYS A 213 49.97 -45.20 -3.02
C LYS A 213 50.88 -45.00 -4.23
N LEU A 214 50.79 -43.85 -4.91
CA LEU A 214 51.68 -43.51 -6.01
C LEU A 214 53.13 -43.34 -5.55
N ILE A 215 53.37 -42.77 -4.37
CA ILE A 215 54.71 -42.66 -3.79
C ILE A 215 55.24 -44.06 -3.45
N GLU A 216 54.42 -44.90 -2.80
CA GLU A 216 54.78 -46.29 -2.47
C GLU A 216 55.12 -47.12 -3.70
N MET A 217 54.31 -47.07 -4.76
CA MET A 217 54.62 -47.77 -6.03
C MET A 217 55.90 -47.25 -6.69
N LYS A 218 56.14 -45.93 -6.67
CA LYS A 218 57.39 -45.37 -7.21
C LYS A 218 58.61 -45.87 -6.45
N GLU A 219 58.50 -46.00 -5.13
CA GLU A 219 59.57 -46.53 -4.30
C GLU A 219 59.80 -48.03 -4.55
N GLN A 220 58.72 -48.81 -4.69
CA GLN A 220 58.82 -50.22 -5.10
C GLN A 220 59.50 -50.38 -6.47
N MET A 221 59.15 -49.55 -7.46
CA MET A 221 59.83 -49.58 -8.75
C MET A 221 61.32 -49.22 -8.65
N ARG A 222 61.69 -48.26 -7.79
CA ARG A 222 63.10 -47.96 -7.53
C ARG A 222 63.83 -49.14 -6.92
N GLN A 223 63.21 -49.81 -5.95
CA GLN A 223 63.78 -50.99 -5.30
C GLN A 223 63.94 -52.16 -6.28
N GLU A 224 62.97 -52.41 -7.16
CA GLU A 224 63.09 -53.45 -8.21
C GLU A 224 64.15 -53.10 -9.25
N SER A 225 64.25 -51.83 -9.66
CA SER A 225 65.33 -51.38 -10.55
C SER A 225 66.70 -51.63 -9.90
N ALA A 226 66.88 -51.27 -8.62
CA ALA A 226 68.12 -51.51 -7.91
C ALA A 226 68.46 -53.00 -7.79
N ARG A 227 67.47 -53.86 -7.48
CA ARG A 227 67.63 -55.32 -7.45
C ARG A 227 68.00 -55.88 -8.83
N SER A 228 67.38 -55.36 -9.89
CA SER A 228 67.71 -55.73 -11.27
C SER A 228 69.13 -55.32 -11.64
N ASP A 229 69.58 -54.13 -11.23
CA ASP A 229 70.96 -53.67 -11.44
C ASP A 229 71.96 -54.54 -10.68
N GLU A 230 71.70 -54.87 -9.40
CA GLU A 230 72.51 -55.82 -8.62
C GLU A 230 72.56 -57.22 -9.25
N ALA A 231 71.42 -57.70 -9.77
CA ALA A 231 71.35 -58.97 -10.49
C ALA A 231 72.14 -58.94 -11.81
N MET A 232 72.15 -57.81 -12.52
CA MET A 232 72.99 -57.63 -13.71
C MET A 232 74.47 -57.60 -13.38
N ILE A 233 74.86 -56.91 -12.29
CA ILE A 233 76.25 -56.88 -11.82
C ILE A 233 76.73 -58.30 -11.47
N SER A 234 75.95 -59.06 -10.69
CA SER A 234 76.30 -60.44 -10.34
C SER A 234 76.35 -61.39 -11.54
N HIS A 235 75.46 -61.25 -12.53
CA HIS A 235 75.55 -61.99 -13.79
C HIS A 235 76.80 -61.62 -14.58
N SER A 236 77.16 -60.33 -14.65
CA SER A 236 78.38 -59.87 -15.31
C SER A 236 79.63 -60.47 -14.66
N GLU A 237 79.69 -60.51 -13.33
CA GLU A 237 80.78 -61.16 -12.60
C GLU A 237 80.84 -62.67 -12.86
N LEU A 238 79.69 -63.35 -12.93
CA LEU A 238 79.63 -64.77 -13.26
C LEU A 238 80.16 -65.03 -14.68
N LEU A 239 79.73 -64.22 -15.65
CA LEU A 239 80.22 -64.31 -17.03
C LEU A 239 81.73 -64.08 -17.09
N GLN A 240 82.25 -63.09 -16.37
CA GLN A 240 83.69 -62.86 -16.27
C GLN A 240 84.43 -64.09 -15.70
N ARG A 241 83.88 -64.74 -14.66
CA ARG A 241 84.46 -65.98 -14.12
C ARG A 241 84.42 -67.14 -15.12
N VAL A 242 83.33 -67.25 -15.89
CA VAL A 242 83.22 -68.25 -16.96
C VAL A 242 84.24 -67.97 -18.06
N GLU A 243 84.39 -66.72 -18.50
CA GLU A 243 85.42 -66.33 -19.48
C GLU A 243 86.85 -66.62 -18.98
N GLU A 244 87.12 -66.37 -17.69
CA GLU A 244 88.40 -66.72 -17.08
C GLU A 244 88.63 -68.23 -17.05
N MET A 245 87.61 -69.01 -16.69
CA MET A 245 87.66 -70.48 -16.74
C MET A 245 87.86 -70.99 -18.17
N GLU A 246 87.17 -70.42 -19.15
CA GLU A 246 87.34 -70.74 -20.57
C GLU A 246 88.77 -70.44 -21.04
N ARG A 247 89.35 -69.31 -20.63
CA ARG A 247 90.77 -69.00 -20.88
C ARG A 247 91.68 -70.05 -20.27
N VAL A 248 91.44 -70.51 -19.04
CA VAL A 248 92.23 -71.58 -18.40
C VAL A 248 92.08 -72.91 -19.16
N VAL A 249 90.86 -73.30 -19.51
CA VAL A 249 90.58 -74.53 -20.28
C VAL A 249 91.25 -74.46 -21.66
N GLU A 250 91.22 -73.31 -22.32
CA GLU A 250 91.87 -73.12 -23.62
C GLU A 250 93.40 -73.15 -23.49
N MET A 251 93.97 -72.61 -22.42
CA MET A 251 95.40 -72.73 -22.11
C MET A 251 95.78 -74.21 -21.85
N GLU A 252 94.97 -74.97 -21.11
CA GLU A 252 95.15 -76.41 -20.91
C GLU A 252 95.03 -77.19 -22.23
N ARG A 253 94.04 -76.87 -23.08
CA ARG A 253 93.91 -77.45 -24.42
C ARG A 253 95.16 -77.17 -25.25
N ARG A 254 95.66 -75.93 -25.28
CA ARG A 254 96.91 -75.56 -25.96
C ARG A 254 98.12 -76.29 -25.36
N GLN A 255 98.17 -76.50 -24.05
CA GLN A 255 99.23 -77.27 -23.40
C GLN A 255 99.17 -78.76 -23.81
N VAL A 256 97.98 -79.35 -23.88
CA VAL A 256 97.76 -80.72 -24.39
C VAL A 256 98.12 -80.81 -25.86
N HIS A 257 97.75 -79.83 -26.68
CA HIS A 257 98.12 -79.76 -28.10
C HIS A 257 99.64 -79.58 -28.27
N CYS A 258 100.31 -78.79 -27.43
CA CYS A 258 101.76 -78.64 -27.40
C CYS A 258 102.47 -79.93 -26.95
N LYS A 259 101.90 -80.68 -25.99
CA LYS A 259 102.37 -82.02 -25.57
C LYS A 259 102.13 -83.09 -26.66
N ARG A 260 101.03 -83.00 -27.43
CA ARG A 260 100.73 -83.85 -28.60
C ARG A 260 101.62 -83.51 -29.80
N ALA A 261 101.84 -82.23 -30.10
CA ALA A 261 102.77 -81.75 -31.11
C ALA A 261 104.21 -82.13 -30.76
N HIS A 262 104.65 -82.04 -29.50
CA HIS A 262 105.93 -82.58 -29.04
C HIS A 262 106.03 -84.12 -29.12
N ARG A 263 104.91 -84.85 -29.18
CA ARG A 263 104.89 -86.31 -29.41
C ARG A 263 104.94 -86.63 -30.91
N VAL A 264 104.27 -85.83 -31.75
CA VAL A 264 104.28 -85.94 -33.23
C VAL A 264 105.61 -85.47 -33.83
N ILE A 265 106.23 -84.40 -33.30
CA ILE A 265 107.57 -83.93 -33.69
C ILE A 265 108.65 -84.94 -33.27
N ARG A 266 108.45 -85.69 -32.18
CA ARG A 266 109.35 -86.79 -31.77
C ARG A 266 109.18 -88.04 -32.63
N MET A 267 107.95 -88.37 -33.03
CA MET A 267 107.67 -89.45 -33.98
C MET A 267 108.11 -89.11 -35.42
N CYS A 268 108.08 -87.82 -35.81
CA CYS A 268 108.59 -87.36 -37.11
C CYS A 268 110.13 -87.19 -37.15
N LYS A 269 110.84 -87.38 -36.03
CA LYS A 269 112.32 -87.34 -35.95
C LYS A 269 112.98 -88.73 -36.05
N GLN A 270 112.19 -89.80 -36.23
CA GLN A 270 112.65 -91.20 -36.23
C GLN A 270 112.38 -91.95 -37.54
N GLN A 271 111.97 -91.25 -38.61
CA GLN A 271 111.59 -91.89 -39.88
C GLN A 271 112.08 -91.09 -41.10
N LEU A 272 113.34 -90.64 -41.07
CA LEU A 272 113.99 -89.95 -42.18
C LEU A 272 115.53 -90.14 -42.19
N THR A 273 115.98 -91.37 -42.45
CA THR A 273 117.35 -91.64 -42.94
C THR A 273 117.38 -93.00 -43.64
N CYS A 274 117.35 -93.01 -44.98
CA CYS A 274 118.11 -93.91 -45.86
C CYS A 274 117.62 -93.79 -47.32
N CYS A 275 118.48 -93.15 -48.13
CA CYS A 275 118.71 -93.39 -49.55
C CYS A 275 117.65 -92.96 -50.59
N LEU A 276 117.92 -91.80 -51.21
CA LEU A 276 117.87 -91.56 -52.66
C LEU A 276 118.53 -92.73 -53.45
N PRO A 277 118.25 -92.98 -54.76
CA PRO A 277 118.18 -91.91 -55.77
C PRO A 277 117.31 -92.11 -57.04
N LEU A 278 117.08 -90.97 -57.71
CA LEU A 278 117.07 -90.73 -59.17
C LEU A 278 116.13 -91.55 -60.08
N ALA A 279 115.20 -90.83 -60.75
CA ALA A 279 115.15 -90.65 -62.22
C ALA A 279 113.71 -90.51 -62.73
N SER A 280 113.34 -89.30 -63.20
CA SER A 280 112.42 -89.03 -64.34
C SER A 280 111.85 -87.60 -64.29
N GLN A 281 112.72 -86.62 -64.49
CA GLN A 281 112.35 -85.22 -64.71
C GLN A 281 111.87 -85.06 -66.17
N ALA A 282 110.63 -85.51 -66.44
CA ALA A 282 109.90 -85.24 -67.70
C ALA A 282 108.37 -85.48 -67.61
N LEU A 283 107.87 -86.16 -66.56
CA LEU A 283 106.43 -86.30 -66.27
C LEU A 283 105.93 -85.38 -65.13
N LEU A 284 106.85 -84.83 -64.32
CA LEU A 284 106.52 -83.92 -63.22
C LEU A 284 105.96 -82.58 -63.70
N LEU A 285 106.48 -82.01 -64.79
CA LEU A 285 105.96 -80.76 -65.37
C LEU A 285 104.54 -80.89 -65.94
N ARG A 286 104.10 -82.11 -66.33
CA ARG A 286 102.72 -82.33 -66.79
C ARG A 286 101.74 -82.51 -65.62
N SER A 287 102.20 -83.17 -64.55
CA SER A 287 101.47 -83.30 -63.28
C SER A 287 101.37 -81.96 -62.55
N ASP A 288 102.46 -81.19 -62.48
CA ASP A 288 102.50 -79.87 -61.86
C ASP A 288 101.68 -78.86 -62.66
N CYS A 289 101.69 -78.92 -64.00
CA CYS A 289 100.76 -78.15 -64.82
C CYS A 289 99.30 -78.57 -64.62
N GLN A 290 98.99 -79.84 -64.38
CA GLN A 290 97.62 -80.30 -64.06
C GLN A 290 97.18 -79.89 -62.64
N VAL A 291 98.05 -79.97 -61.65
CA VAL A 291 97.79 -79.54 -60.28
C VAL A 291 97.65 -78.01 -60.22
N LEU A 292 98.53 -77.27 -60.89
CA LEU A 292 98.39 -75.82 -61.04
C LEU A 292 97.14 -75.45 -61.84
N GLN A 293 96.74 -76.23 -62.85
CA GLN A 293 95.50 -75.98 -63.60
C GLN A 293 94.26 -76.21 -62.73
N VAL A 294 94.21 -77.28 -61.92
CA VAL A 294 93.13 -77.52 -60.96
C VAL A 294 93.14 -76.47 -59.84
N GLN A 295 94.30 -76.05 -59.36
CA GLN A 295 94.43 -75.03 -58.32
C GLN A 295 94.06 -73.63 -58.83
N VAL A 296 94.41 -73.30 -60.08
CA VAL A 296 93.93 -72.09 -60.75
C VAL A 296 92.41 -72.18 -60.99
N GLN A 297 91.85 -73.36 -61.28
CA GLN A 297 90.41 -73.55 -61.40
C GLN A 297 89.68 -73.40 -60.05
N THR A 298 90.18 -73.99 -58.97
CA THR A 298 89.58 -73.83 -57.63
C THR A 298 89.75 -72.42 -57.10
N SER A 299 90.90 -71.76 -57.31
CA SER A 299 91.07 -70.35 -56.97
C SER A 299 90.19 -69.44 -57.83
N ARG A 300 89.93 -69.76 -59.11
CA ARG A 300 88.96 -69.04 -59.95
C ARG A 300 87.54 -69.23 -59.44
N GLN A 301 87.17 -70.44 -59.03
CA GLN A 301 85.85 -70.72 -58.46
C GLN A 301 85.67 -69.99 -57.12
N GLN A 302 86.65 -70.01 -56.24
CA GLN A 302 86.64 -69.25 -54.98
C GLN A 302 86.57 -67.74 -55.23
N LEU A 303 87.29 -67.24 -56.24
CA LEU A 303 87.20 -65.84 -56.63
C LEU A 303 85.81 -65.47 -57.14
N GLU A 304 85.13 -66.37 -57.87
CA GLU A 304 83.77 -66.12 -58.34
C GLU A 304 82.74 -66.20 -57.20
N GLU A 305 82.89 -67.15 -56.26
CA GLU A 305 82.08 -67.22 -55.03
C GLU A 305 82.27 -65.98 -54.14
N GLU A 306 83.51 -65.47 -54.00
CA GLU A 306 83.78 -64.23 -53.28
C GLU A 306 83.24 -62.99 -54.01
N LYS A 307 83.23 -62.98 -55.35
CA LYS A 307 82.54 -61.93 -56.11
C LYS A 307 81.03 -62.01 -55.93
N ASP A 308 80.44 -63.20 -55.88
CA ASP A 308 79.02 -63.38 -55.60
C ASP A 308 78.66 -62.91 -54.18
N ARG A 309 79.48 -63.26 -53.17
CA ARG A 309 79.32 -62.72 -51.80
C ARG A 309 79.49 -61.21 -51.76
N GLY A 310 80.45 -60.67 -52.52
CA GLY A 310 80.65 -59.23 -52.69
C GLY A 310 79.41 -58.53 -53.27
N ARG A 311 78.82 -59.10 -54.34
CA ARG A 311 77.57 -58.62 -54.93
C ARG A 311 76.41 -58.64 -53.92
N GLN A 312 76.24 -59.75 -53.19
CA GLN A 312 75.19 -59.87 -52.16
C GLN A 312 75.36 -58.88 -51.01
N LEU A 313 76.60 -58.65 -50.56
CA LEU A 313 76.88 -57.64 -49.54
C LEU A 313 76.63 -56.22 -50.05
N GLU A 314 76.96 -55.93 -51.31
CA GLU A 314 76.63 -54.65 -51.96
C GLU A 314 75.12 -54.41 -52.04
N GLU A 315 74.35 -55.43 -52.43
CA GLU A 315 72.88 -55.39 -52.45
C GLU A 315 72.31 -55.12 -51.05
N HIS A 316 72.75 -55.85 -50.03
CA HIS A 316 72.32 -55.60 -48.65
C HIS A 316 72.76 -54.23 -48.12
N CYS A 317 73.96 -53.75 -48.48
CA CYS A 317 74.39 -52.39 -48.15
C CYS A 317 73.52 -51.34 -48.85
N GLN A 318 73.06 -51.59 -50.07
CA GLN A 318 72.16 -50.70 -50.81
C GLN A 318 70.77 -50.69 -50.18
N GLU A 319 70.21 -51.85 -49.83
CA GLU A 319 68.93 -51.97 -49.11
C GLU A 319 68.98 -51.23 -47.76
N LEU A 320 70.06 -51.39 -46.98
CA LEU A 320 70.23 -50.67 -45.72
C LEU A 320 70.35 -49.15 -45.90
N LYS A 321 71.02 -48.70 -46.98
CA LYS A 321 71.06 -47.27 -47.33
C LYS A 321 69.68 -46.73 -47.66
N GLU A 322 68.89 -47.46 -48.45
CA GLU A 322 67.52 -47.08 -48.80
C GLU A 322 66.60 -47.07 -47.58
N GLN A 323 66.71 -48.06 -46.69
CA GLN A 323 65.98 -48.08 -45.42
C GLN A 323 66.38 -46.91 -44.50
N THR A 324 67.66 -46.53 -44.47
CA THR A 324 68.13 -45.39 -43.68
C THR A 324 67.60 -44.08 -44.27
N ALA A 325 67.66 -43.91 -45.59
CA ALA A 325 67.10 -42.74 -46.27
C ALA A 325 65.58 -42.61 -46.05
N MET A 326 64.84 -43.73 -46.09
CA MET A 326 63.42 -43.75 -45.78
C MET A 326 63.15 -43.34 -44.33
N LYS A 327 63.92 -43.87 -43.37
CA LYS A 327 63.82 -43.48 -41.94
C LYS A 327 64.13 -41.99 -41.75
N ASP A 328 65.15 -41.47 -42.41
CA ASP A 328 65.51 -40.05 -42.34
C ASP A 328 64.40 -39.15 -42.91
N SER A 329 63.76 -39.57 -44.00
CA SER A 329 62.57 -38.88 -44.57
C SER A 329 61.40 -38.87 -43.59
N LEU A 330 61.06 -40.03 -43.01
CA LEU A 330 60.01 -40.15 -42.00
C LEU A 330 60.29 -39.30 -40.75
N VAL A 331 61.54 -39.29 -40.29
CA VAL A 331 61.95 -38.44 -39.15
C VAL A 331 61.83 -36.96 -39.49
N ALA A 332 62.16 -36.56 -40.72
CA ALA A 332 61.98 -35.18 -41.17
C ALA A 332 60.50 -34.78 -41.21
N GLU A 333 59.63 -35.63 -41.76
CA GLU A 333 58.18 -35.42 -41.79
C GLU A 333 57.60 -35.28 -40.38
N LEU A 334 57.86 -36.26 -39.50
CA LEU A 334 57.41 -36.23 -38.10
C LEU A 334 57.92 -34.99 -37.34
N LYS A 335 59.14 -34.53 -37.65
CA LYS A 335 59.69 -33.29 -37.06
C LYS A 335 58.94 -32.05 -37.54
N THR A 336 58.52 -32.00 -38.81
CA THR A 336 57.71 -30.90 -39.34
C THR A 336 56.29 -30.91 -38.76
N GLU A 337 55.65 -32.08 -38.67
CA GLU A 337 54.33 -32.24 -38.05
C GLU A 337 54.35 -31.86 -36.58
N LEU A 338 55.34 -32.33 -35.82
CA LEU A 338 55.52 -31.95 -34.41
C LEU A 338 55.70 -30.44 -34.26
N LYS A 339 56.43 -29.78 -35.17
CA LYS A 339 56.60 -28.32 -35.15
C LYS A 339 55.29 -27.60 -35.49
N ALA A 340 54.53 -28.11 -36.45
CA ALA A 340 53.22 -27.58 -36.82
C ALA A 340 52.23 -27.70 -35.65
N GLU A 341 52.12 -28.87 -35.03
CA GLU A 341 51.26 -29.09 -33.86
C GLU A 341 51.68 -28.25 -32.65
N ARG A 342 52.98 -28.11 -32.37
CA ARG A 342 53.46 -27.16 -31.35
C ARG A 342 53.01 -25.73 -31.64
N SER A 343 53.10 -25.28 -32.89
CA SER A 343 52.65 -23.93 -33.26
C SER A 343 51.14 -23.75 -33.15
N ARG A 344 50.36 -24.80 -33.46
CA ARG A 344 48.91 -24.82 -33.33
C ARG A 344 48.49 -24.73 -31.86
N VAL A 345 49.09 -25.55 -31.00
CA VAL A 345 48.83 -25.53 -29.55
C VAL A 345 49.19 -24.16 -28.95
N VAL A 346 50.32 -23.57 -29.32
CA VAL A 346 50.70 -22.23 -28.84
C VAL A 346 49.69 -21.17 -29.26
N LYS A 347 49.21 -21.18 -30.51
CA LYS A 347 48.16 -20.26 -30.96
C LYS A 347 46.86 -20.44 -30.18
N GLN A 348 46.44 -21.69 -29.96
CA GLN A 348 45.24 -21.99 -29.17
C GLN A 348 45.36 -21.51 -27.73
N LEU A 349 46.54 -21.66 -27.10
CA LEU A 349 46.79 -21.13 -25.77
C LEU A 349 46.73 -19.60 -25.76
N GLN A 350 47.34 -18.93 -26.74
CA GLN A 350 47.27 -17.46 -26.87
C GLN A 350 45.83 -16.96 -27.05
N GLU A 351 45.01 -17.64 -27.86
CA GLU A 351 43.59 -17.31 -28.03
C GLU A 351 42.80 -17.50 -26.73
N ARG A 352 43.06 -18.58 -25.99
CA ARG A 352 42.46 -18.82 -24.67
C ARG A 352 42.87 -17.74 -23.66
N ASP A 353 44.13 -17.35 -23.63
CA ASP A 353 44.63 -16.29 -22.75
C ASP A 353 43.96 -14.95 -23.06
N LEU A 354 43.81 -14.59 -24.35
CA LEU A 354 43.08 -13.39 -24.76
C LEU A 354 41.60 -13.43 -24.34
N GLN A 355 40.95 -14.59 -24.48
CA GLN A 355 39.57 -14.78 -24.02
C GLN A 355 39.45 -14.63 -22.49
N LEU A 356 40.40 -15.19 -21.74
CA LEU A 356 40.45 -15.06 -20.29
C LEU A 356 40.72 -13.62 -19.85
N GLU A 357 41.60 -12.90 -20.54
CA GLU A 357 41.82 -11.48 -20.27
C GLU A 357 40.58 -10.63 -20.58
N ALA A 358 39.88 -10.90 -21.68
CA ALA A 358 38.63 -10.21 -22.01
C ALA A 358 37.56 -10.47 -20.95
N ALA A 359 37.38 -11.73 -20.52
CA ALA A 359 36.46 -12.09 -19.44
C ALA A 359 36.83 -11.40 -18.12
N ARG A 360 38.13 -11.34 -17.77
CA ARG A 360 38.60 -10.61 -16.57
C ARG A 360 38.28 -9.12 -16.64
N ARG A 361 38.49 -8.47 -17.79
CA ARG A 361 38.15 -7.05 -17.98
C ARG A 361 36.64 -6.82 -17.85
N ASN A 362 35.82 -7.67 -18.45
CA ASN A 362 34.35 -7.57 -18.34
C ASN A 362 33.86 -7.73 -16.89
N ILE A 363 34.35 -8.74 -16.18
CA ILE A 363 34.02 -8.94 -14.76
C ILE A 363 34.47 -7.73 -13.93
N GLN A 364 35.65 -7.17 -14.23
CA GLN A 364 36.16 -5.99 -13.53
C GLN A 364 35.31 -4.75 -13.82
N THR A 365 34.82 -4.54 -15.04
CA THR A 365 33.93 -3.43 -15.38
C THR A 365 32.56 -3.58 -14.72
N GLU A 366 31.97 -4.78 -14.75
CA GLU A 366 30.69 -5.06 -14.07
C GLU A 366 30.81 -4.85 -12.56
N LEU A 367 31.92 -5.28 -11.96
CA LEU A 367 32.20 -5.03 -10.55
C LEU A 367 32.31 -3.53 -10.23
N HIS A 368 32.97 -2.73 -11.08
CA HIS A 368 33.04 -1.28 -10.89
C HIS A 368 31.66 -0.63 -10.97
N VAL A 369 30.85 -1.01 -11.96
CA VAL A 369 29.47 -0.50 -12.11
C VAL A 369 28.63 -0.86 -10.89
N ALA A 370 28.68 -2.12 -10.43
CA ALA A 370 27.96 -2.55 -9.23
C ALA A 370 28.42 -1.80 -7.97
N LEU A 371 29.72 -1.49 -7.86
CA LEU A 371 30.25 -0.68 -6.76
C LEU A 371 29.77 0.77 -6.82
N THR A 372 29.73 1.39 -8.01
CA THR A 372 29.20 2.75 -8.16
C THR A 372 27.70 2.80 -7.86
N ASP A 373 26.93 1.81 -8.33
CA ASP A 373 25.50 1.71 -8.07
C ASP A 373 25.24 1.54 -6.57
N LYS A 374 26.02 0.67 -5.90
CA LYS A 374 25.96 0.52 -4.44
C LYS A 374 26.18 1.84 -3.71
N VAL A 375 27.19 2.62 -4.09
CA VAL A 375 27.46 3.92 -3.46
C VAL A 375 26.32 4.91 -3.72
N SER A 376 25.75 4.92 -4.92
CA SER A 376 24.60 5.78 -5.23
C SER A 376 23.36 5.41 -4.42
N LEU A 377 23.09 4.12 -4.24
CA LEU A 377 21.99 3.62 -3.42
C LEU A 377 22.20 3.91 -1.94
N GLN A 378 23.44 3.87 -1.44
CA GLN A 378 23.77 4.27 -0.08
C GLN A 378 23.47 5.76 0.15
N LEU A 379 23.79 6.63 -0.80
CA LEU A 379 23.51 8.05 -0.70
C LEU A 379 21.99 8.34 -0.68
N GLU A 380 21.21 7.66 -1.52
CA GLU A 380 19.74 7.79 -1.50
C GLU A 380 19.12 7.22 -0.23
N LEU A 381 19.69 6.14 0.33
CA LEU A 381 19.25 5.59 1.62
C LEU A 381 19.49 6.60 2.75
N GLU A 382 20.69 7.19 2.84
CA GLU A 382 21.01 8.21 3.84
C GLU A 382 20.10 9.44 3.71
N LYS A 383 19.78 9.85 2.48
CA LYS A 383 18.83 10.94 2.22
C LYS A 383 17.41 10.59 2.70
N LEU A 384 16.91 9.40 2.37
CA LEU A 384 15.59 8.93 2.82
C LEU A 384 15.52 8.79 4.35
N GLU A 385 16.59 8.31 4.99
CA GLU A 385 16.70 8.28 6.46
C GLU A 385 16.64 9.70 7.06
N GLY A 386 17.31 10.67 6.44
CA GLY A 386 17.23 12.07 6.82
C GLY A 386 15.82 12.67 6.66
N GLU A 387 15.14 12.39 5.55
CA GLU A 387 13.75 12.81 5.31
C GLU A 387 12.77 12.16 6.29
N HIS A 388 12.94 10.87 6.59
CA HIS A 388 12.13 10.17 7.58
C HIS A 388 12.31 10.76 8.98
N ALA A 389 13.55 11.01 9.41
CA ALA A 389 13.83 11.66 10.68
C ALA A 389 13.16 13.04 10.80
N GLN A 390 13.19 13.83 9.72
CA GLN A 390 12.51 15.12 9.66
C GLN A 390 10.98 14.99 9.76
N LEU A 391 10.39 14.01 9.06
CA LEU A 391 8.95 13.77 9.13
C LEU A 391 8.51 13.32 10.54
N VAL A 392 9.28 12.44 11.16
CA VAL A 392 9.05 12.00 12.55
C VAL A 392 9.13 13.19 13.50
N GLN A 393 10.13 14.05 13.37
CA GLN A 393 10.26 15.26 14.18
C GLN A 393 9.07 16.22 13.97
N ARG A 394 8.67 16.48 12.72
CA ARG A 394 7.51 17.33 12.41
C ARG A 394 6.22 16.75 12.99
N SER A 395 6.05 15.43 12.91
CA SER A 395 4.90 14.74 13.49
C SER A 395 4.89 14.85 15.01
N SER A 396 6.03 14.70 15.69
CA SER A 396 6.15 14.88 17.16
C SER A 396 5.77 16.30 17.57
N ILE A 397 6.29 17.32 16.88
CA ILE A 397 5.97 18.73 17.17
C ILE A 397 4.47 19.01 16.92
N ALA A 398 3.90 18.49 15.82
CA ALA A 398 2.47 18.61 15.54
C ALA A 398 1.62 17.92 16.62
N GLN A 399 2.06 16.77 17.13
CA GLN A 399 1.39 16.05 18.21
C GLN A 399 1.48 16.81 19.54
N GLU A 400 2.66 17.31 19.92
CA GLU A 400 2.85 18.13 21.12
C GLU A 400 2.00 19.40 21.07
N THR A 401 2.01 20.13 19.95
CA THR A 401 1.18 21.32 19.78
C THR A 401 -0.31 21.00 19.86
N ALA A 402 -0.78 19.92 19.24
CA ALA A 402 -2.17 19.46 19.37
C ALA A 402 -2.54 19.08 20.81
N VAL A 403 -1.65 18.41 21.55
CA VAL A 403 -1.85 18.09 22.97
C VAL A 403 -1.96 19.37 23.80
N THR A 404 -1.08 20.34 23.60
CA THR A 404 -1.15 21.62 24.34
C THR A 404 -2.45 22.39 24.04
N GLN A 405 -2.91 22.40 22.79
CA GLN A 405 -4.18 23.02 22.41
C GLN A 405 -5.37 22.30 23.05
N ARG A 406 -5.38 20.96 23.05
CA ARG A 406 -6.42 20.16 23.72
C ARG A 406 -6.50 20.50 25.20
N GLU A 407 -5.36 20.55 25.89
CA GLU A 407 -5.34 20.90 27.31
C GLU A 407 -5.83 22.33 27.57
N GLN A 408 -5.54 23.30 26.69
CA GLN A 408 -6.07 24.66 26.81
C GLN A 408 -7.59 24.70 26.68
N LEU A 409 -8.15 23.93 25.74
CA LEU A 409 -9.59 23.79 25.57
C LEU A 409 -10.23 23.11 26.79
N GLU A 410 -9.63 22.04 27.31
CA GLU A 410 -10.09 21.36 28.53
C GLU A 410 -10.10 22.31 29.74
N ARG A 411 -9.02 23.08 29.95
CA ARG A 411 -8.99 24.12 31.01
C ARG A 411 -10.09 25.16 30.83
N THR A 412 -10.39 25.56 29.59
CA THR A 412 -11.45 26.53 29.29
C THR A 412 -12.84 25.95 29.56
N ILE A 413 -13.08 24.70 29.16
CA ILE A 413 -14.32 23.98 29.44
C ILE A 413 -14.53 23.85 30.95
N GLU A 414 -13.48 23.49 31.71
CA GLU A 414 -13.58 23.34 33.16
C GLU A 414 -13.87 24.67 33.86
N ARG A 415 -13.23 25.76 33.43
CA ARG A 415 -13.55 27.12 33.91
C ARG A 415 -15.01 27.49 33.64
N LEU A 416 -15.49 27.30 32.41
CA LEU A 416 -16.88 27.61 32.04
C LEU A 416 -17.89 26.74 32.79
N ARG A 417 -17.56 25.47 33.05
CA ARG A 417 -18.37 24.58 33.90
C ARG A 417 -18.43 25.09 35.34
N GLY A 418 -17.30 25.56 35.87
CA GLY A 418 -17.22 26.22 37.17
C GLY A 418 -18.13 27.45 37.26
N GLU A 419 -18.00 28.38 36.31
CA GLU A 419 -18.81 29.60 36.20
C GLU A 419 -20.32 29.31 36.05
N LEU A 420 -20.67 28.31 35.25
CA LEU A 420 -22.06 27.88 35.13
C LEU A 420 -22.59 27.31 36.45
N SER A 421 -21.76 26.60 37.21
CA SER A 421 -22.17 26.05 38.52
C SER A 421 -22.40 27.15 39.56
N THR A 422 -21.57 28.21 39.55
CA THR A 422 -21.73 29.35 40.46
C THR A 422 -22.96 30.15 40.10
N ALA A 423 -23.17 30.46 38.81
CA ALA A 423 -24.37 31.15 38.33
C ALA A 423 -25.66 30.38 38.67
N LYS A 424 -25.65 29.04 38.55
CA LYS A 424 -26.79 28.20 38.97
C LYS A 424 -27.06 28.27 40.48
N LYS A 425 -26.00 28.33 41.31
CA LYS A 425 -26.16 28.47 42.77
C LYS A 425 -26.70 29.86 43.13
N GLU A 426 -26.21 30.90 42.48
CA GLU A 426 -26.73 32.27 42.63
C GLU A 426 -28.19 32.36 42.21
N GLU A 427 -28.56 31.79 41.05
CA GLU A 427 -29.96 31.73 40.61
C GLU A 427 -30.85 31.02 41.64
N ALA A 428 -30.39 29.89 42.19
CA ALA A 428 -31.14 29.17 43.22
C ALA A 428 -31.30 29.99 44.52
N ALA A 429 -30.27 30.76 44.92
CA ALA A 429 -30.36 31.67 46.06
C ALA A 429 -31.36 32.80 45.81
N MET A 430 -31.27 33.46 44.64
CA MET A 430 -32.19 34.53 44.25
C MET A 430 -33.64 34.03 44.16
N ARG A 431 -33.88 32.80 43.67
CA ARG A 431 -35.20 32.17 43.68
C ARG A 431 -35.73 31.97 45.10
N LYS A 432 -34.86 31.54 46.03
CA LYS A 432 -35.23 31.37 47.44
C LYS A 432 -35.61 32.71 48.08
N ASP A 433 -34.85 33.77 47.81
CA ASP A 433 -35.12 35.12 48.33
C ASP A 433 -36.40 35.71 47.74
N LEU A 434 -36.65 35.50 46.44
CA LEU A 434 -37.89 35.89 45.79
C LEU A 434 -39.10 35.18 46.40
N GLU A 435 -39.00 33.86 46.62
CA GLU A 435 -40.09 33.11 47.24
C GLU A 435 -40.31 33.57 48.69
N GLY A 436 -39.26 33.86 49.45
CA GLY A 436 -39.35 34.49 50.77
C GLY A 436 -40.09 35.82 50.74
N SER A 437 -39.70 36.72 49.83
CA SER A 437 -40.35 38.03 49.63
C SER A 437 -41.82 37.89 49.24
N LYS A 438 -42.15 36.90 48.39
CA LYS A 438 -43.52 36.58 48.00
C LYS A 438 -44.35 36.09 49.19
N HIS A 439 -43.79 35.25 50.06
CA HIS A 439 -44.46 34.82 51.29
C HIS A 439 -44.73 36.00 52.23
N GLU A 440 -43.77 36.89 52.41
CA GLU A 440 -43.94 38.12 53.20
C GLU A 440 -45.04 39.00 52.60
N LEU A 441 -45.06 39.21 51.28
CA LEU A 441 -46.12 39.95 50.61
C LEU A 441 -47.50 39.30 50.79
N CYS A 442 -47.61 37.97 50.71
CA CYS A 442 -48.87 37.27 51.00
C CYS A 442 -49.36 37.52 52.44
N LEU A 443 -48.45 37.54 53.42
CA LEU A 443 -48.81 37.86 54.80
C LEU A 443 -49.29 39.30 54.95
N VAL A 444 -48.64 40.26 54.28
CA VAL A 444 -49.09 41.66 54.29
C VAL A 444 -50.46 41.80 53.62
N VAL A 445 -50.67 41.15 52.47
CA VAL A 445 -51.96 41.18 51.76
C VAL A 445 -53.08 40.62 52.63
N THR A 446 -52.89 39.45 53.25
CA THR A 446 -53.92 38.87 54.14
C THR A 446 -54.23 39.76 55.34
N LYS A 447 -53.23 40.45 55.91
CA LYS A 447 -53.44 41.44 56.97
C LYS A 447 -54.25 42.65 56.48
N LEU A 448 -53.89 43.23 55.34
CA LEU A 448 -54.61 44.36 54.74
C LEU A 448 -56.05 43.98 54.35
N GLU A 449 -56.28 42.74 53.89
CA GLU A 449 -57.62 42.22 53.62
C GLU A 449 -58.46 42.08 54.90
N GLY A 450 -57.85 41.65 56.01
CA GLY A 450 -58.48 41.63 57.33
C GLY A 450 -58.85 43.04 57.82
N GLU A 451 -57.91 43.99 57.72
CA GLU A 451 -58.14 45.41 58.06
C GLU A 451 -59.26 46.01 57.21
N ARG A 452 -59.25 45.76 55.89
CA ARG A 452 -60.32 46.18 54.97
C ARG A 452 -61.68 45.62 55.40
N SER A 453 -61.75 44.33 55.73
CA SER A 453 -62.99 43.68 56.14
C SER A 453 -63.54 44.27 57.45
N SER A 454 -62.66 44.59 58.40
CA SER A 454 -63.03 45.28 59.64
C SER A 454 -63.56 46.69 59.38
N LEU A 455 -62.88 47.48 58.54
CA LEU A 455 -63.34 48.82 58.16
C LEU A 455 -64.66 48.79 57.39
N GLU A 456 -64.87 47.78 56.54
CA GLU A 456 -66.12 47.60 55.81
C GLU A 456 -67.29 47.26 56.75
N SER A 457 -67.06 46.47 57.81
CA SER A 457 -68.04 46.23 58.88
C SER A 457 -68.38 47.52 59.63
N GLN A 458 -67.36 48.28 60.06
CA GLN A 458 -67.56 49.57 60.74
C GLN A 458 -68.35 50.57 59.89
N LEU A 459 -68.04 50.64 58.58
CA LEU A 459 -68.79 51.49 57.65
C LEU A 459 -70.25 51.03 57.52
N SER A 460 -70.52 49.73 57.54
CA SER A 460 -71.88 49.19 57.47
C SER A 460 -72.69 49.49 58.74
N GLU A 461 -72.06 49.38 59.91
CA GLU A 461 -72.65 49.75 61.21
C GLU A 461 -72.97 51.24 61.26
N ALA A 462 -72.01 52.11 60.90
CA ALA A 462 -72.22 53.56 60.85
C ALA A 462 -73.35 53.94 59.89
N LYS A 463 -73.48 53.25 58.74
CA LYS A 463 -74.61 53.44 57.82
C LYS A 463 -75.94 53.05 58.47
N GLN A 464 -76.01 51.94 59.20
CA GLN A 464 -77.21 51.49 59.90
C GLN A 464 -77.60 52.45 61.03
N GLU A 465 -76.61 52.97 61.77
CA GLU A 465 -76.82 54.01 62.79
C GLU A 465 -77.34 55.30 62.15
N MET A 466 -76.77 55.73 61.02
CA MET A 466 -77.23 56.91 60.28
C MET A 466 -78.69 56.74 59.82
N VAL A 467 -79.06 55.56 59.31
CA VAL A 467 -80.45 55.25 58.94
C VAL A 467 -81.36 55.28 60.17
N SER A 468 -80.93 54.71 61.29
CA SER A 468 -81.68 54.73 62.56
C SER A 468 -81.88 56.16 63.07
N LEU A 469 -80.82 56.97 63.13
CA LEU A 469 -80.88 58.38 63.51
C LEU A 469 -81.77 59.20 62.55
N SER A 470 -81.69 58.93 61.25
CA SER A 470 -82.54 59.59 60.25
C SER A 470 -84.02 59.28 60.47
N SER A 471 -84.37 58.02 60.77
CA SER A 471 -85.75 57.63 61.10
C SER A 471 -86.24 58.22 62.45
N ALA A 472 -85.36 58.28 63.46
CA ALA A 472 -85.65 58.93 64.73
C ALA A 472 -85.89 60.44 64.55
N LEU A 473 -85.07 61.11 63.74
CA LEU A 473 -85.23 62.52 63.39
C LEU A 473 -86.55 62.76 62.64
N GLN A 474 -86.91 61.89 61.69
CA GLN A 474 -88.17 61.95 60.97
C GLN A 474 -89.38 61.82 61.91
N SER A 475 -89.33 60.90 62.88
CA SER A 475 -90.36 60.72 63.91
C SER A 475 -90.50 61.97 64.78
N GLN A 476 -89.37 62.52 65.26
CA GLN A 476 -89.32 63.80 65.99
C GLN A 476 -89.93 64.96 65.20
N GLN A 477 -89.69 65.04 63.88
CA GLN A 477 -90.29 66.06 63.02
C GLN A 477 -91.81 65.90 62.85
N VAL A 478 -92.34 64.68 62.88
CA VAL A 478 -93.78 64.41 62.84
C VAL A 478 -94.44 64.77 64.17
N GLU A 479 -93.79 64.45 65.29
CA GLU A 479 -94.28 64.79 66.63
C GLU A 479 -94.32 66.31 66.85
N ASN A 480 -93.28 67.04 66.41
CA ASN A 480 -93.27 68.52 66.43
C ASN A 480 -94.38 69.12 65.55
N ARG A 481 -94.70 68.50 64.41
CA ARG A 481 -95.85 68.91 63.58
C ARG A 481 -97.19 68.69 64.29
N ARG A 482 -97.35 67.60 65.04
CA ARG A 482 -98.54 67.37 65.88
C ARG A 482 -98.68 68.40 67.00
N LEU A 483 -97.59 68.68 67.73
CA LEU A 483 -97.59 69.67 68.83
C LEU A 483 -97.88 71.09 68.34
N MET A 484 -97.37 71.50 67.17
CA MET A 484 -97.77 72.77 66.54
C MET A 484 -99.24 72.77 66.10
N GLY A 485 -99.79 71.64 65.63
CA GLY A 485 -101.21 71.50 65.31
C GLY A 485 -102.13 71.66 66.54
N HIS A 486 -101.75 71.10 67.70
CA HIS A 486 -102.50 71.28 68.95
C HIS A 486 -102.45 72.71 69.48
N LYS A 487 -101.31 73.40 69.35
CA LYS A 487 -101.17 74.80 69.81
C LYS A 487 -101.93 75.82 68.96
N ILE A 488 -102.21 75.51 67.69
CA ILE A 488 -102.97 76.38 66.78
C ILE A 488 -104.49 76.20 66.96
N SER A 489 -104.96 75.04 67.42
CA SER A 489 -106.39 74.83 67.78
C SER A 489 -106.77 75.26 69.20
N GLU A 490 -105.79 75.56 70.07
CA GLU A 490 -106.00 75.98 71.46
C GLU A 490 -105.80 77.50 71.68
N LEU A 491 -105.48 78.26 70.62
CA LEU A 491 -105.27 79.73 70.64
C LEU A 491 -106.26 80.48 69.72
N GLU A 492 -107.55 80.12 69.76
CA GLU A 492 -108.66 80.86 69.12
C GLU A 492 -109.83 81.18 70.08
N ALA A 493 -109.61 81.20 71.41
CA ALA A 493 -110.64 81.63 72.37
C ALA A 493 -110.10 82.52 73.52
N LEU A 494 -110.31 83.82 73.33
CA LEU A 494 -110.44 84.92 74.32
C LEU A 494 -109.20 85.69 74.80
N GLN A 495 -109.46 86.98 75.01
CA GLN A 495 -108.64 88.18 74.81
C GLN A 495 -108.65 89.08 76.07
N GLY A 496 -107.60 89.92 76.23
CA GLY A 496 -107.62 91.22 76.97
C GLY A 496 -106.94 91.21 78.35
N VAL A 497 -106.35 92.27 78.94
CA VAL A 497 -106.29 93.75 78.77
C VAL A 497 -105.13 94.29 79.66
N CYS A 498 -104.37 95.36 79.32
CA CYS A 498 -104.40 96.76 79.87
C CYS A 498 -103.15 97.47 79.30
N GLY A 499 -103.06 98.76 78.90
CA GLY A 499 -103.78 100.03 79.12
C GLY A 499 -102.68 101.11 79.32
N SER A 500 -102.54 102.20 78.57
CA SER A 500 -103.34 103.44 78.55
C SER A 500 -102.67 104.45 77.57
N ALA A 501 -103.43 105.06 76.62
CA ALA A 501 -103.89 106.47 76.56
C ALA A 501 -102.79 107.57 76.58
N GLY A 502 -102.72 108.61 75.75
CA GLY A 502 -103.57 109.14 74.67
C GLY A 502 -103.08 110.54 74.22
N ALA A 503 -103.57 110.98 73.04
CA ALA A 503 -103.65 112.38 72.52
C ALA A 503 -102.44 113.05 71.81
N VAL A 504 -102.35 112.78 70.50
CA VAL A 504 -102.47 113.72 69.35
C VAL A 504 -101.82 115.12 69.44
N ALA A 505 -100.81 115.37 68.58
CA ALA A 505 -100.76 116.46 67.57
C ALA A 505 -99.32 116.93 67.25
N SER A 506 -98.64 116.30 66.28
CA SER A 506 -97.66 116.96 65.38
C SER A 506 -97.16 116.00 64.30
N GLN A 507 -98.10 115.51 63.52
CA GLN A 507 -97.88 114.76 62.29
C GLN A 507 -97.51 115.74 61.16
N THR A 508 -96.26 116.24 61.08
CA THR A 508 -95.75 116.80 59.80
C THR A 508 -94.23 116.99 59.63
N LEU A 509 -93.36 116.68 60.62
CA LEU A 509 -91.90 116.85 60.43
C LEU A 509 -91.03 115.60 60.70
N GLU A 510 -91.59 114.51 61.25
CA GLU A 510 -90.85 113.26 61.49
C GLU A 510 -90.74 112.31 60.27
N SER A 511 -91.60 112.47 59.25
CA SER A 511 -91.55 111.68 58.00
C SER A 511 -90.29 111.99 57.16
N ILE A 512 -89.73 113.19 57.30
CA ILE A 512 -88.53 113.63 56.56
C ILE A 512 -87.24 113.15 57.25
N LEU A 513 -87.24 112.95 58.58
CA LEU A 513 -86.07 112.45 59.32
C LEU A 513 -85.92 110.91 59.25
N ALA A 514 -87.01 110.16 59.13
CA ALA A 514 -86.98 108.70 58.90
C ALA A 514 -86.52 108.33 57.48
N SER A 515 -86.80 109.17 56.47
CA SER A 515 -86.29 108.98 55.10
C SER A 515 -84.78 109.26 55.01
N ASN A 516 -84.27 110.23 55.77
CA ASN A 516 -82.84 110.58 55.78
C ASN A 516 -81.98 109.52 56.51
N THR A 517 -82.50 108.89 57.57
CA THR A 517 -81.85 107.75 58.24
C THR A 517 -81.84 106.48 57.38
N SER A 518 -82.88 106.23 56.58
CA SER A 518 -82.92 105.09 55.64
C SER A 518 -81.96 105.28 54.45
N LEU A 519 -81.86 106.51 53.90
CA LEU A 519 -80.87 106.86 52.87
C LEU A 519 -79.43 106.81 53.42
N GLN A 520 -79.17 107.21 54.66
CA GLN A 520 -77.87 107.02 55.31
C GLN A 520 -77.50 105.54 55.48
N LEU A 521 -78.46 104.66 55.82
CA LEU A 521 -78.20 103.22 55.99
C LEU A 521 -77.93 102.53 54.64
N ASN A 522 -78.67 102.90 53.58
CA ASN A 522 -78.40 102.43 52.22
C ASN A 522 -77.08 102.97 51.66
N SER A 523 -76.73 104.23 51.93
CA SER A 523 -75.42 104.79 51.59
C SER A 523 -74.31 104.00 52.27
N ARG A 524 -74.45 103.70 53.58
CA ARG A 524 -73.48 102.91 54.34
C ARG A 524 -73.35 101.47 53.84
N ASN A 525 -74.45 100.83 53.46
CA ASN A 525 -74.46 99.47 52.88
C ASN A 525 -73.81 99.44 51.50
N LEU A 526 -74.05 100.44 50.66
CA LEU A 526 -73.38 100.58 49.36
C LEU A 526 -71.88 100.86 49.55
N GLN A 527 -71.50 101.63 50.56
CA GLN A 527 -70.10 101.90 50.91
C GLN A 527 -69.39 100.64 51.43
N GLN A 528 -70.07 99.79 52.20
CA GLN A 528 -69.53 98.51 52.66
C GLN A 528 -69.42 97.48 51.51
N LYS A 529 -70.39 97.44 50.60
CA LYS A 529 -70.33 96.58 49.40
C LYS A 529 -69.27 97.04 48.41
N LEU A 530 -69.09 98.35 48.24
CA LEU A 530 -68.00 98.91 47.44
C LEU A 530 -66.65 98.61 48.09
N GLY A 531 -66.51 98.74 49.41
CA GLY A 531 -65.30 98.34 50.13
C GLY A 531 -64.99 96.84 50.01
N GLY A 532 -66.01 95.97 50.07
CA GLY A 532 -65.85 94.52 49.85
C GLY A 532 -65.41 94.19 48.42
N ARG A 533 -66.01 94.85 47.42
CA ARG A 533 -65.59 94.71 46.02
C ARG A 533 -64.21 95.29 45.77
N GLU A 534 -63.82 96.38 46.41
CA GLU A 534 -62.47 96.94 46.32
C GLU A 534 -61.42 95.99 46.92
N GLN A 535 -61.75 95.35 48.05
CA GLN A 535 -60.90 94.32 48.67
C GLN A 535 -60.74 93.10 47.74
N GLU A 536 -61.82 92.62 47.13
CA GLU A 536 -61.83 91.50 46.19
C GLU A 536 -61.08 91.83 44.88
N LEU A 537 -61.17 93.08 44.42
CA LEU A 537 -60.40 93.56 43.27
C LEU A 537 -58.91 93.71 43.61
N ALA A 538 -58.58 94.02 44.87
CA ALA A 538 -57.21 94.07 45.36
C ALA A 538 -56.59 92.65 45.45
N THR A 539 -57.32 91.65 45.96
CA THR A 539 -56.85 90.25 46.01
C THR A 539 -56.70 89.65 44.62
N LEU A 540 -57.65 89.89 43.72
CA LEU A 540 -57.52 89.44 42.32
C LEU A 540 -56.34 90.11 41.59
N LYS A 541 -56.01 91.37 41.92
CA LYS A 541 -54.82 92.03 41.40
C LYS A 541 -53.53 91.39 41.92
N THR A 542 -53.47 91.02 43.20
CA THR A 542 -52.31 90.31 43.76
C THR A 542 -52.15 88.92 43.16
N ASP A 543 -53.24 88.17 42.98
CA ASP A 543 -53.23 86.83 42.41
C ASP A 543 -52.80 86.85 40.94
N ARG A 544 -53.28 87.84 40.16
CA ARG A 544 -52.84 88.05 38.78
C ARG A 544 -51.33 88.32 38.70
N LEU A 545 -50.79 89.15 39.59
CA LEU A 545 -49.35 89.44 39.63
C LEU A 545 -48.52 88.23 40.10
N GLN A 546 -49.10 87.34 40.89
CA GLN A 546 -48.45 86.10 41.32
C GLN A 546 -48.45 85.06 40.19
N ALA A 547 -49.57 84.86 39.51
CA ALA A 547 -49.65 84.02 38.31
C ALA A 547 -48.66 84.48 37.23
N GLN A 548 -48.53 85.81 37.04
CA GLN A 548 -47.59 86.38 36.08
C GLN A 548 -46.11 86.14 36.45
N ARG A 549 -45.79 86.02 37.75
CA ARG A 549 -44.44 85.64 38.22
C ARG A 549 -44.15 84.16 37.98
N GLU A 550 -45.10 83.27 38.23
CA GLU A 550 -44.94 81.83 37.97
C GLU A 550 -44.82 81.52 36.47
N ILE A 551 -45.60 82.21 35.62
CA ILE A 551 -45.44 82.11 34.16
C ILE A 551 -44.02 82.48 33.73
N ARG A 552 -43.42 83.55 34.29
CA ARG A 552 -42.02 83.92 33.99
C ARG A 552 -41.02 82.85 34.43
N LYS A 553 -41.19 82.26 35.61
CA LYS A 553 -40.31 81.16 36.06
C LYS A 553 -40.38 79.96 35.12
N HIS A 554 -41.59 79.54 34.73
CA HIS A 554 -41.74 78.44 33.79
C HIS A 554 -41.16 78.77 32.40
N GLN A 555 -41.23 80.03 31.95
CA GLN A 555 -40.56 80.46 30.72
C GLN A 555 -39.03 80.30 30.81
N GLU A 556 -38.41 80.70 31.92
CA GLU A 556 -36.96 80.54 32.14
C GLU A 556 -36.53 79.06 32.21
N GLU A 557 -37.35 78.19 32.80
CA GLU A 557 -37.11 76.73 32.86
C GLU A 557 -37.17 76.07 31.48
N VAL A 558 -38.16 76.44 30.66
CA VAL A 558 -38.28 75.94 29.28
C VAL A 558 -37.06 76.35 28.46
N GLU A 559 -36.62 77.61 28.56
CA GLU A 559 -35.42 78.09 27.87
C GLU A 559 -34.15 77.36 28.35
N LYS A 560 -34.06 77.03 29.64
CA LYS A 560 -32.94 76.25 30.19
C LYS A 560 -32.93 74.81 29.67
N LEU A 561 -34.10 74.17 29.60
CA LEU A 561 -34.24 72.81 29.04
C LEU A 561 -33.95 72.79 27.53
N GLN A 562 -34.41 73.80 26.77
CA GLN A 562 -34.07 73.94 25.35
C GLN A 562 -32.57 74.13 25.12
N ARG A 563 -31.88 74.90 25.98
CA ARG A 563 -30.41 75.05 25.94
C ARG A 563 -29.69 73.73 26.27
N LEU A 564 -30.20 72.95 27.21
CA LEU A 564 -29.64 71.64 27.53
C LEU A 564 -29.82 70.64 26.38
N LEU A 565 -31.01 70.60 25.76
CA LEU A 565 -31.30 69.72 24.62
C LEU A 565 -30.44 70.04 23.40
N THR A 566 -30.27 71.34 23.09
CA THR A 566 -29.39 71.78 21.98
C THR A 566 -27.92 71.50 22.28
N SER A 567 -27.47 71.68 23.52
CA SER A 567 -26.12 71.29 23.96
C SER A 567 -25.88 69.78 23.86
N THR A 568 -26.84 68.92 24.27
CA THR A 568 -26.69 67.46 24.17
C THR A 568 -26.70 66.97 22.71
N HIS A 569 -27.44 67.61 21.81
CA HIS A 569 -27.36 67.31 20.38
C HIS A 569 -26.02 67.69 19.74
N SER A 570 -25.40 68.80 20.17
CA SER A 570 -24.08 69.23 19.66
C SER A 570 -22.90 68.40 20.16
N LYS A 571 -23.02 67.76 21.34
CA LYS A 571 -21.95 66.98 22.01
C LYS A 571 -21.98 65.48 21.71
N ASN A 572 -22.76 65.03 20.73
CA ASN A 572 -22.82 63.61 20.39
C ASN A 572 -21.52 63.13 19.71
N ASN A 573 -20.76 62.31 20.43
CA ASN A 573 -19.61 61.50 19.96
C ASN A 573 -19.90 60.60 18.74
N LYS A 574 -21.14 60.58 18.25
CA LYS A 574 -21.59 59.80 17.10
C LYS A 574 -20.89 60.19 15.80
N ALA A 575 -20.60 61.47 15.58
CA ALA A 575 -19.90 61.91 14.37
C ALA A 575 -18.45 61.38 14.31
N LYS A 576 -17.71 61.50 15.41
CA LYS A 576 -16.33 60.98 15.51
C LYS A 576 -16.26 59.46 15.42
N ALA A 577 -17.17 58.75 16.12
CA ALA A 577 -17.25 57.30 16.06
C ALA A 577 -17.62 56.78 14.65
N LEU A 578 -18.48 57.51 13.94
CA LEU A 578 -18.86 57.19 12.56
C LEU A 578 -17.68 57.40 11.60
N ASP A 579 -16.90 58.47 11.77
CA ASP A 579 -15.74 58.74 10.92
C ASP A 579 -14.59 57.75 11.19
N THR A 580 -14.35 57.35 12.45
CA THR A 580 -13.39 56.27 12.76
C THR A 580 -13.85 54.94 12.18
N ALA A 581 -15.14 54.59 12.29
CA ALA A 581 -15.67 53.36 11.70
C ALA A 581 -15.55 53.35 10.18
N LYS A 582 -15.73 54.50 9.49
CA LYS A 582 -15.52 54.62 8.05
C LYS A 582 -14.07 54.41 7.64
N VAL A 583 -13.11 54.93 8.41
CA VAL A 583 -11.67 54.75 8.14
C VAL A 583 -11.26 53.30 8.35
N ASP A 584 -11.73 52.67 9.43
CA ASP A 584 -11.47 51.26 9.70
C ASP A 584 -12.07 50.36 8.60
N ASN A 585 -13.29 50.65 8.13
CA ASN A 585 -13.93 49.89 7.06
C ASN A 585 -13.17 50.01 5.73
N LYS A 586 -12.64 51.20 5.41
CA LYS A 586 -11.74 51.39 4.25
C LYS A 586 -10.43 50.62 4.41
N ARG A 587 -9.84 50.62 5.60
CA ARG A 587 -8.61 49.86 5.88
C ARG A 587 -8.87 48.36 5.75
N LEU A 588 -10.02 47.89 6.22
CA LEU A 588 -10.42 46.49 6.11
C LEU A 588 -10.67 46.08 4.66
N ALA A 589 -11.32 46.95 3.86
CA ALA A 589 -11.50 46.73 2.42
C ALA A 589 -10.16 46.62 1.68
N LEU A 590 -9.22 47.52 1.94
CA LEU A 590 -7.87 47.46 1.35
C LEU A 590 -7.10 46.20 1.79
N SER A 591 -7.23 45.81 3.07
CA SER A 591 -6.62 44.57 3.56
C SER A 591 -7.23 43.33 2.92
N LEU A 592 -8.53 43.32 2.65
CA LEU A 592 -9.22 42.23 1.96
C LEU A 592 -8.81 42.15 0.50
N GLU A 593 -8.75 43.28 -0.22
CA GLU A 593 -8.25 43.34 -1.59
C GLU A 593 -6.81 42.81 -1.69
N GLN A 594 -5.93 43.22 -0.77
CA GLN A 594 -4.55 42.74 -0.74
C GLN A 594 -4.47 41.24 -0.44
N ALA A 595 -5.30 40.73 0.48
CA ALA A 595 -5.38 39.30 0.76
C ALA A 595 -5.88 38.51 -0.46
N VAL A 596 -6.89 39.02 -1.19
CA VAL A 596 -7.41 38.40 -2.42
C VAL A 596 -6.34 38.38 -3.51
N LEU A 597 -5.58 39.46 -3.69
CA LEU A 597 -4.47 39.50 -4.65
C LEU A 597 -3.39 38.47 -4.32
N ILE A 598 -2.97 38.39 -3.05
CA ILE A 598 -2.00 37.38 -2.60
C ILE A 598 -2.55 35.97 -2.84
N ASN A 599 -3.82 35.72 -2.52
CA ASN A 599 -4.44 34.42 -2.74
C ASN A 599 -4.49 34.06 -4.24
N SER A 600 -4.82 35.02 -5.10
CA SER A 600 -4.82 34.79 -6.55
C SER A 600 -3.41 34.45 -7.10
N SER A 601 -2.37 35.14 -6.59
CA SER A 601 -0.98 34.84 -6.92
C SER A 601 -0.56 33.45 -6.41
N LEU A 602 -0.94 33.07 -5.20
CA LEU A 602 -0.63 31.75 -4.65
C LEU A 602 -1.37 30.64 -5.41
N HIS A 603 -2.63 30.88 -5.78
CA HIS A 603 -3.42 29.94 -6.57
C HIS A 603 -2.80 29.73 -7.95
N SER A 604 -2.35 30.79 -8.63
CA SER A 604 -1.63 30.66 -9.90
C SER A 604 -0.32 29.88 -9.77
N LYS A 605 0.45 30.09 -8.69
CA LYS A 605 1.67 29.30 -8.41
C LYS A 605 1.37 27.84 -8.11
N LEU A 606 0.26 27.56 -7.40
CA LEU A 606 -0.19 26.19 -7.13
C LEU A 606 -0.60 25.48 -8.41
N GLU A 607 -1.37 26.13 -9.29
CA GLU A 607 -1.71 25.55 -10.60
C GLU A 607 -0.46 25.34 -11.46
N GLN A 608 0.50 26.28 -11.47
CA GLN A 608 1.76 26.08 -12.17
C GLN A 608 2.56 24.88 -11.63
N ALA A 609 2.65 24.71 -10.30
CA ALA A 609 3.31 23.57 -9.69
C ALA A 609 2.58 22.26 -10.00
N ARG A 610 1.25 22.27 -10.01
CA ARG A 610 0.41 21.13 -10.39
C ARG A 610 0.68 20.73 -11.84
N ASP A 611 0.71 21.68 -12.77
CA ASP A 611 1.00 21.42 -14.18
C ASP A 611 2.41 20.86 -14.38
N GLN A 612 3.40 21.38 -13.65
CA GLN A 612 4.77 20.85 -13.67
C GLN A 612 4.84 19.40 -13.16
N HIS A 613 4.15 19.09 -12.07
CA HIS A 613 4.06 17.73 -11.56
C HIS A 613 3.33 16.81 -12.55
N GLN A 614 2.24 17.28 -13.16
CA GLN A 614 1.50 16.52 -14.17
C GLN A 614 2.36 16.22 -15.41
N ALA A 615 3.13 17.20 -15.89
CA ALA A 615 4.07 17.01 -17.00
C ALA A 615 5.16 15.98 -16.64
N THR A 616 5.69 16.04 -15.42
CA THR A 616 6.69 15.08 -14.94
C THR A 616 6.11 13.66 -14.89
N ILE A 617 4.87 13.49 -14.42
CA ILE A 617 4.19 12.19 -14.41
C ILE A 617 4.04 11.66 -15.83
N THR A 618 3.59 12.49 -16.78
CA THR A 618 3.43 12.04 -18.17
C THR A 618 4.76 11.62 -18.83
N LEU A 619 5.87 12.29 -18.51
CA LEU A 619 7.20 11.90 -18.98
C LEU A 619 7.63 10.55 -18.38
N ARG A 620 7.39 10.33 -17.09
CA ARG A 620 7.68 9.04 -16.45
C ARG A 620 6.83 7.90 -16.99
N ASP A 621 5.57 8.16 -17.32
CA ASP A 621 4.69 7.18 -17.96
C ASP A 621 5.16 6.80 -19.37
N GLU A 622 5.70 7.75 -20.13
CA GLU A 622 6.36 7.50 -21.42
C GLU A 622 7.61 6.63 -21.25
N GLU A 623 8.52 7.01 -20.35
CA GLU A 623 9.73 6.24 -20.03
C GLU A 623 9.40 4.81 -19.60
N LEU A 624 8.38 4.64 -18.76
CA LEU A 624 7.91 3.33 -18.31
C LEU A 624 7.33 2.51 -19.46
N ARG A 625 6.61 3.13 -20.40
CA ARG A 625 6.12 2.42 -21.59
C ARG A 625 7.28 1.98 -22.48
N GLU A 626 8.24 2.85 -22.74
CA GLU A 626 9.44 2.49 -23.51
C GLU A 626 10.19 1.32 -22.86
N ALA A 627 10.40 1.39 -21.53
CA ALA A 627 11.03 0.31 -20.79
C ALA A 627 10.23 -1.00 -20.90
N ARG A 628 8.91 -0.96 -20.80
CA ARG A 628 8.03 -2.14 -20.99
C ARG A 628 8.16 -2.72 -22.39
N THR A 629 8.20 -1.88 -23.44
CA THR A 629 8.38 -2.36 -24.81
C THR A 629 9.74 -3.03 -25.03
N LYS A 630 10.82 -2.46 -24.46
CA LYS A 630 12.17 -3.05 -24.47
C LYS A 630 12.21 -4.40 -23.75
N ILE A 631 11.59 -4.49 -22.58
CA ILE A 631 11.46 -5.75 -21.82
C ILE A 631 10.71 -6.80 -22.64
N SER A 632 9.62 -6.42 -23.34
CA SER A 632 8.89 -7.33 -24.23
C SER A 632 9.78 -7.87 -25.35
N HIS A 633 10.51 -7.00 -26.04
CA HIS A 633 11.42 -7.41 -27.12
C HIS A 633 12.54 -8.34 -26.62
N LEU A 634 13.19 -7.99 -25.50
CA LEU A 634 14.21 -8.85 -24.90
C LEU A 634 13.65 -10.19 -24.43
N SER A 635 12.41 -10.22 -23.96
CA SER A 635 11.73 -11.46 -23.56
C SER A 635 11.42 -12.35 -24.77
N GLU A 636 11.00 -11.75 -25.88
CA GLU A 636 10.80 -12.45 -27.16
C GLU A 636 12.12 -13.00 -27.71
N GLU A 637 13.18 -12.19 -27.74
CA GLU A 637 14.53 -12.62 -28.14
C GLU A 637 15.03 -13.78 -27.28
N LEU A 638 14.92 -13.68 -25.94
CA LEU A 638 15.26 -14.77 -25.03
C LEU A 638 14.40 -16.03 -25.29
N GLY A 639 13.13 -15.86 -25.64
CA GLY A 639 12.24 -16.94 -26.05
C GLY A 639 12.75 -17.65 -27.30
N THR A 640 13.12 -16.89 -28.34
CA THR A 640 13.66 -17.45 -29.59
C THR A 640 14.99 -18.17 -29.38
N ILE A 641 15.91 -17.61 -28.58
CA ILE A 641 17.20 -18.23 -28.27
C ILE A 641 16.96 -19.54 -27.50
N LYS A 642 16.09 -19.54 -26.48
CA LYS A 642 15.75 -20.75 -25.74
C LYS A 642 15.19 -21.84 -26.66
N GLN A 643 14.28 -21.47 -27.56
CA GLN A 643 13.72 -22.41 -28.52
C GLN A 643 14.79 -22.96 -29.47
N GLN A 644 15.66 -22.10 -30.00
CA GLN A 644 16.76 -22.52 -30.87
C GLN A 644 17.71 -23.50 -30.15
N THR A 645 18.14 -23.19 -28.92
CA THR A 645 19.02 -24.10 -28.17
C THR A 645 18.38 -25.45 -27.88
N LYS A 646 17.05 -25.49 -27.68
CA LYS A 646 16.30 -26.74 -27.51
C LYS A 646 16.26 -27.54 -28.81
N GLU A 647 16.00 -26.89 -29.94
CA GLU A 647 16.00 -27.53 -31.26
C GLU A 647 17.39 -28.03 -31.66
N ASP A 648 18.45 -27.27 -31.37
CA ASP A 648 19.84 -27.66 -31.59
C ASP A 648 20.22 -28.87 -30.72
N TYR A 649 19.81 -28.88 -29.45
CA TYR A 649 19.99 -30.03 -28.57
C TYR A 649 19.24 -31.26 -29.06
N GLU A 650 17.97 -31.12 -29.45
CA GLU A 650 17.15 -32.21 -29.97
C GLU A 650 17.70 -32.77 -31.30
N SER A 651 18.17 -31.90 -32.19
CA SER A 651 18.78 -32.31 -33.46
C SER A 651 20.12 -33.03 -33.23
N SER A 652 20.98 -32.51 -32.35
CA SER A 652 22.22 -33.18 -31.95
C SER A 652 21.94 -34.55 -31.31
N MET A 653 20.92 -34.64 -30.45
CA MET A 653 20.51 -35.91 -29.85
C MET A 653 20.00 -36.91 -30.87
N LYS A 654 19.23 -36.48 -31.88
CA LYS A 654 18.79 -37.33 -33.00
C LYS A 654 19.99 -37.85 -33.81
N THR A 655 20.98 -37.00 -34.08
CA THR A 655 22.21 -37.39 -34.79
C THR A 655 23.00 -38.43 -34.01
N LEU A 656 23.23 -38.20 -32.71
CA LEU A 656 23.91 -39.19 -31.85
C LEU A 656 23.15 -40.51 -31.77
N HIS A 657 21.82 -40.48 -31.68
CA HIS A 657 21.01 -41.71 -31.70
C HIS A 657 21.17 -42.48 -33.03
N ARG A 658 21.26 -41.76 -34.15
CA ARG A 658 21.50 -42.34 -35.47
C ARG A 658 22.87 -43.00 -35.55
N GLU A 659 23.92 -42.32 -35.09
CA GLU A 659 25.30 -42.84 -35.05
C GLU A 659 25.42 -44.06 -34.12
N ILE A 660 24.82 -44.01 -32.93
CA ILE A 660 24.78 -45.16 -32.01
C ILE A 660 24.08 -46.35 -32.66
N SER A 661 22.99 -46.11 -33.39
CA SER A 661 22.26 -47.17 -34.10
C SER A 661 23.10 -47.78 -35.22
N GLU A 662 23.82 -46.96 -35.99
CA GLU A 662 24.74 -47.43 -37.04
C GLU A 662 25.91 -48.22 -36.45
N LEU A 663 26.58 -47.71 -35.41
CA LEU A 663 27.64 -48.43 -34.70
C LEU A 663 27.13 -49.77 -34.15
N LYS A 664 25.92 -49.80 -33.59
CA LYS A 664 25.30 -51.05 -33.11
C LYS A 664 25.09 -52.07 -34.23
N MET A 665 24.70 -51.61 -35.43
CA MET A 665 24.58 -52.46 -36.60
C MET A 665 25.94 -53.00 -37.05
N THR A 666 26.97 -52.15 -37.15
CA THR A 666 28.32 -52.61 -37.53
C THR A 666 28.94 -53.60 -36.52
N VAL A 667 28.69 -53.41 -35.22
CA VAL A 667 29.09 -54.36 -34.18
C VAL A 667 28.34 -55.68 -34.33
N LYS A 668 27.04 -55.64 -34.63
CA LYS A 668 26.25 -56.86 -34.88
C LYS A 668 26.74 -57.61 -36.11
N ASP A 669 27.06 -56.90 -37.19
CA ASP A 669 27.56 -57.51 -38.43
C ASP A 669 28.96 -58.11 -38.25
N SER A 670 29.85 -57.43 -37.53
CA SER A 670 31.18 -57.97 -37.19
C SER A 670 31.09 -59.17 -36.25
N SER A 671 30.17 -59.15 -35.27
CA SER A 671 29.88 -60.30 -34.41
C SER A 671 29.37 -61.50 -35.21
N ASN A 672 28.43 -61.26 -36.15
CA ASN A 672 27.95 -62.30 -37.06
C ASN A 672 29.10 -62.86 -37.90
N GLY A 673 29.93 -62.00 -38.50
CA GLY A 673 31.12 -62.39 -39.27
C GLY A 673 32.11 -63.23 -38.45
N SER A 674 32.41 -62.81 -37.22
CA SER A 674 33.24 -63.57 -36.28
C SER A 674 32.64 -64.94 -35.96
N SER A 675 31.32 -65.04 -35.77
CA SER A 675 30.65 -66.32 -35.54
C SER A 675 30.74 -67.26 -36.75
N HIS A 676 30.70 -66.72 -37.97
CA HIS A 676 30.87 -67.48 -39.21
C HIS A 676 32.32 -67.98 -39.36
N LEU A 677 33.30 -67.11 -39.10
CA LEU A 677 34.72 -67.48 -39.12
C LEU A 677 35.05 -68.52 -38.05
N SER A 678 34.48 -68.41 -36.85
CA SER A 678 34.64 -69.40 -35.79
C SER A 678 34.10 -70.77 -36.21
N ARG A 679 32.89 -70.82 -36.81
CA ARG A 679 32.32 -72.05 -37.39
C ARG A 679 33.20 -72.65 -38.49
N ALA A 680 33.69 -71.82 -39.42
CA ALA A 680 34.59 -72.26 -40.48
C ALA A 680 35.91 -72.82 -39.93
N ASN A 681 36.50 -72.15 -38.93
CA ASN A 681 37.71 -72.62 -38.26
C ASN A 681 37.49 -73.94 -37.51
N GLN A 682 36.34 -74.14 -36.88
CA GLN A 682 36.00 -75.41 -36.23
C GLN A 682 35.91 -76.55 -37.25
N GLU A 683 35.30 -76.31 -38.41
CA GLU A 683 35.22 -77.29 -39.51
C GLU A 683 36.61 -77.59 -40.10
N LEU A 684 37.46 -76.58 -40.28
CA LEU A 684 38.84 -76.78 -40.72
C LEU A 684 39.63 -77.62 -39.71
N ARG A 685 39.53 -77.33 -38.41
CA ARG A 685 40.16 -78.15 -37.35
C ARG A 685 39.68 -79.60 -37.41
N ARG A 686 38.37 -79.82 -37.59
CA ARG A 686 37.78 -81.15 -37.73
C ARG A 686 38.38 -81.91 -38.92
N ARG A 687 38.46 -81.27 -40.09
CA ARG A 687 39.09 -81.85 -41.31
C ARG A 687 40.57 -82.13 -41.12
N VAL A 688 41.31 -81.25 -40.46
CA VAL A 688 42.73 -81.49 -40.13
C VAL A 688 42.86 -82.74 -39.26
N SER A 689 42.05 -82.89 -38.21
CA SER A 689 42.07 -84.09 -37.37
C SER A 689 41.69 -85.37 -38.14
N GLU A 690 40.74 -85.29 -39.09
CA GLU A 690 40.41 -86.42 -39.98
C GLU A 690 41.60 -86.81 -40.88
N LEU A 691 42.28 -85.82 -41.47
CA LEU A 691 43.46 -86.05 -42.29
C LEU A 691 44.63 -86.62 -41.46
N GLU A 692 44.85 -86.11 -40.25
CA GLU A 692 45.85 -86.63 -39.31
C GLU A 692 45.57 -88.10 -38.95
N TRP A 693 44.30 -88.45 -38.73
CA TRP A 693 43.88 -89.83 -38.50
C TRP A 693 44.13 -90.72 -39.72
N LEU A 694 43.76 -90.26 -40.93
CA LEU A 694 44.00 -90.99 -42.18
C LEU A 694 45.49 -91.22 -42.43
N VAL A 695 46.32 -90.20 -42.22
CA VAL A 695 47.78 -90.31 -42.33
C VAL A 695 48.34 -91.30 -41.30
N SER A 696 47.83 -91.26 -40.07
CA SER A 696 48.24 -92.21 -39.02
C SER A 696 47.87 -93.65 -39.38
N LYS A 697 46.66 -93.87 -39.90
CA LYS A 697 46.20 -95.17 -40.41
C LYS A 697 47.07 -95.65 -41.57
N GLN A 698 47.39 -94.77 -42.52
CA GLN A 698 48.23 -95.10 -43.67
C GLN A 698 49.67 -95.43 -43.26
N LYS A 699 50.26 -94.67 -42.32
CA LYS A 699 51.57 -94.99 -41.72
C LYS A 699 51.57 -96.35 -41.02
N ALA A 700 50.47 -96.74 -40.38
CA ALA A 700 50.34 -98.06 -39.76
C ALA A 700 50.29 -99.17 -40.82
N CYS A 701 49.51 -98.99 -41.89
CA CYS A 701 49.49 -99.94 -43.02
C CYS A 701 50.87 -100.09 -43.68
N ILE A 702 51.59 -98.99 -43.91
CA ILE A 702 52.95 -99.02 -44.48
C ILE A 702 53.90 -99.78 -43.57
N ARG A 703 53.87 -99.52 -42.25
CA ARG A 703 54.68 -100.27 -41.27
C ARG A 703 54.38 -101.77 -41.33
N GLN A 704 53.10 -102.14 -41.38
CA GLN A 704 52.71 -103.55 -41.52
C GLN A 704 53.17 -104.18 -42.85
N GLN A 705 53.15 -103.42 -43.95
CA GLN A 705 53.67 -103.86 -45.24
C GLN A 705 55.18 -104.06 -45.22
N GLN A 706 55.91 -103.15 -44.56
CA GLN A 706 57.36 -103.26 -44.35
C GLN A 706 57.72 -104.47 -43.49
N ASP A 707 57.00 -104.70 -42.38
CA ASP A 707 57.18 -105.88 -41.52
C ASP A 707 56.91 -107.18 -42.29
N ASN A 708 55.87 -107.21 -43.12
CA ASN A 708 55.57 -108.36 -43.97
C ASN A 708 56.67 -108.59 -45.03
N SER A 709 57.17 -107.53 -45.65
CA SER A 709 58.27 -107.62 -46.62
C SER A 709 59.56 -108.11 -45.96
N GLN A 710 59.88 -107.63 -44.75
CA GLN A 710 61.00 -108.14 -43.95
C GLN A 710 60.82 -109.61 -43.58
N LYS A 711 59.60 -110.05 -43.19
CA LYS A 711 59.31 -111.47 -42.94
C LYS A 711 59.53 -112.32 -44.19
N VAL A 712 59.07 -111.87 -45.36
CA VAL A 712 59.29 -112.56 -46.64
C VAL A 712 60.78 -112.63 -46.97
N GLU A 713 61.54 -111.55 -46.76
CA GLU A 713 62.99 -111.52 -46.97
C GLU A 713 63.73 -112.51 -46.04
N VAL A 714 63.32 -112.59 -44.77
CA VAL A 714 63.88 -113.57 -43.80
C VAL A 714 63.51 -115.00 -44.19
N LEU A 715 62.28 -115.25 -44.65
CA LEU A 715 61.88 -116.57 -45.15
C LEU A 715 62.68 -116.95 -46.40
N ARG A 716 62.87 -116.02 -47.35
CA ARG A 716 63.72 -116.24 -48.54
C ARG A 716 65.16 -116.56 -48.19
N LYS A 717 65.74 -115.88 -47.19
CA LYS A 717 67.10 -116.18 -46.69
C LYS A 717 67.16 -117.57 -46.07
N ARG A 718 66.17 -117.94 -45.25
CA ARG A 718 66.06 -119.30 -44.68
C ARG A 718 65.87 -120.36 -45.75
N GLU A 719 65.11 -120.06 -46.80
CA GLU A 719 64.87 -120.95 -47.94
C GLU A 719 66.16 -121.13 -48.76
N ALA A 720 66.88 -120.05 -49.04
CA ALA A 720 68.19 -120.10 -49.70
C ALA A 720 69.26 -120.82 -48.84
N GLU A 721 69.20 -120.71 -47.52
CA GLU A 721 70.03 -121.49 -46.59
C GLU A 721 69.66 -122.98 -46.61
N TRP A 722 68.36 -123.28 -46.63
CA TRP A 722 67.83 -124.64 -46.79
C TRP A 722 68.28 -125.27 -48.11
N GLU A 723 68.18 -124.55 -49.22
CA GLU A 723 68.67 -124.97 -50.55
C GLU A 723 70.19 -125.22 -50.57
N ARG A 724 70.94 -124.39 -49.83
CA ARG A 724 72.39 -124.57 -49.67
C ARG A 724 72.70 -125.82 -48.86
N TRP A 725 71.92 -126.09 -47.81
CA TRP A 725 72.01 -127.30 -47.00
C TRP A 725 71.63 -128.56 -47.79
N THR A 726 70.52 -128.55 -48.54
CA THR A 726 70.14 -129.68 -49.42
C THR A 726 71.16 -129.90 -50.51
N SER A 727 71.68 -128.86 -51.16
CA SER A 727 72.79 -128.98 -52.12
C SER A 727 74.05 -129.57 -51.49
N THR A 728 74.33 -129.25 -50.23
CA THR A 728 75.46 -129.81 -49.50
C THR A 728 75.22 -131.28 -49.18
N ILE A 729 74.02 -131.64 -48.70
CA ILE A 729 73.61 -133.04 -48.47
C ILE A 729 73.70 -133.84 -49.78
N GLN A 730 73.16 -133.34 -50.88
CA GLN A 730 73.24 -133.99 -52.19
C GLN A 730 74.70 -134.23 -52.60
N ARG A 731 75.56 -133.22 -52.41
CA ARG A 731 77.00 -133.34 -52.69
C ARG A 731 77.69 -134.38 -51.79
N TRP A 732 77.24 -134.55 -50.55
CA TRP A 732 77.70 -135.63 -49.66
C TRP A 732 77.20 -137.00 -50.11
N GLU A 733 75.96 -137.10 -50.60
CA GLU A 733 75.41 -138.34 -51.14
C GLU A 733 76.09 -138.75 -52.45
N ASP A 734 76.33 -137.83 -53.38
CA ASP A 734 77.11 -138.07 -54.60
C ASP A 734 78.54 -138.54 -54.26
N LYS A 735 79.15 -137.98 -53.20
CA LYS A 735 80.47 -138.39 -52.71
C LYS A 735 80.44 -139.78 -52.05
N ARG A 736 79.33 -140.15 -51.41
CA ARG A 736 79.09 -141.49 -50.87
C ARG A 736 78.86 -142.51 -51.99
N GLU A 737 78.14 -142.17 -53.05
CA GLU A 737 77.97 -143.03 -54.23
C GLU A 737 79.28 -143.21 -55.01
N LEU A 738 80.08 -142.15 -55.17
CA LEU A 738 81.43 -142.25 -55.75
C LEU A 738 82.37 -143.14 -54.91
N ALA A 739 82.20 -143.18 -53.58
CA ALA A 739 82.93 -144.10 -52.71
C ALA A 739 82.44 -145.57 -52.85
N HIS A 740 81.18 -145.80 -53.23
CA HIS A 740 80.66 -147.14 -53.52
C HIS A 740 81.08 -147.68 -54.90
N ILE A 741 81.27 -146.81 -55.89
CA ILE A 741 81.78 -147.20 -57.23
C ILE A 741 83.28 -147.60 -57.18
N ALA A 742 84.05 -147.08 -56.22
CA ALA A 742 85.48 -147.38 -56.06
C ALA A 742 85.81 -148.72 -55.36
N ALA A 743 84.82 -149.46 -54.86
CA ALA A 743 85.05 -150.64 -54.00
C ALA A 743 84.87 -152.01 -54.70
N GLY A 744 84.89 -152.07 -56.03
CA GLY A 744 84.61 -153.32 -56.75
C GLY A 744 85.32 -153.51 -58.09
N SER A 745 86.66 -153.66 -58.10
CA SER A 745 87.40 -154.50 -59.08
C SER A 745 88.90 -154.62 -58.77
N LYS A 746 89.42 -155.86 -58.73
CA LYS A 746 90.81 -156.29 -58.46
C LYS A 746 91.57 -156.60 -59.77
N PRO A 747 92.92 -156.71 -59.77
CA PRO A 747 93.76 -156.17 -60.84
C PRO A 747 94.19 -157.17 -61.94
N VAL A 748 94.32 -156.69 -63.18
CA VAL A 748 95.07 -157.35 -64.27
C VAL A 748 96.13 -156.41 -64.84
N ARG A 749 97.36 -156.91 -64.70
CA ARG A 749 98.60 -156.73 -65.46
C ARG A 749 98.66 -155.75 -66.65
N THR A 750 99.64 -154.84 -66.48
CA THR A 750 100.67 -154.38 -67.44
C THR A 750 100.22 -153.51 -68.61
N ARG A 751 100.04 -152.19 -68.39
CA ARG A 751 100.05 -151.13 -69.44
C ARG A 751 99.68 -149.72 -68.91
N LEU A 752 100.17 -148.71 -69.64
CA LEU A 752 99.62 -147.36 -69.97
C LEU A 752 99.55 -146.26 -68.89
N THR A 753 100.64 -145.47 -68.84
CA THR A 753 100.83 -144.08 -68.38
C THR A 753 99.86 -143.52 -67.31
N THR A 754 100.30 -143.57 -66.05
CA THR A 754 99.62 -143.00 -64.89
C THR A 754 100.59 -142.18 -64.03
N GLN A 755 100.25 -140.91 -63.82
CA GLN A 755 100.79 -139.98 -62.82
C GLN A 755 99.56 -139.29 -62.18
N SER A 756 99.08 -139.84 -61.07
CA SER A 756 98.07 -139.28 -60.15
C SER A 756 98.79 -138.43 -59.08
N HIS A 757 98.28 -137.33 -58.53
CA HIS A 757 96.93 -136.75 -58.38
C HIS A 757 96.94 -135.26 -58.70
#